data_AF-A0A377GM77-F1
#
_entry.id   AF-A0A377GM77-F1
#
_cell.length_a   1.000
_cell.length_b   1.000
_cell.length_c   1.000
_cell.angle_alpha   90.00
_cell.angle_beta   90.00
_cell.angle_gamma   90.00
#
_symmetry.space_group_name_H-M   'P 1'
#
loop_
_entity.id
_entity.type
_entity.pdbx_description
1 polymer ?
#
loop_
_entity_poly.entity_id
_entity_poly.type
_entity_poly.pdbx_seq_one_letter_code
_entity_poly.pdbx_strand_id
1 'polypeptide(L)'
;MKIHSKRGIGFQEIYTHQDTLPKDIEKPAKQPFIILTLPANSESIDYLIKNFPQFNKLGYKEVKKQTRVLTITSIRKVGIVINAIRSSPDYAHKRNDALLDRLEQLQNELTIAAKTHHPPPKSKEYAQYHPVQAKITREKGAPSPSHSAQIVKKVDKEAKEILKTDESGRRITEIEAFNGMCYRLLLNDRTPRVRSVHDSKGNRVGVISRAIDNFQSLHDYYLREGTSVCLKSPPQDDLVKSGIGRILAAAYTEEENDLHGGNIGYDPVELISYKIDHDQSTWPITSKYQGVNPNKPLLMEGERAYGIRPKDAFPITQKDITNFPHLSDAKPRNFPDETDSHTLNLHGIQNNTDFIKDAFSIFLKRALFDEQIYRAIAKETIENPKLQEELVAHKTRRSKLLKAELIKNKKFLYFLIENPNLKEQIIDEFKKYNADYNEDSPLRLDLEDLGNKFDLLVKETLHVELFKNHYKPDQDVKAYTYKTEATDSSLRKQKTKNHLKLELHLNDSEAEFIFNKIKTTWESDPENSQENSIERNAVKPLNEIFADIINLDGQVGCLGGEKRKLDNGDEIRLPRGVAAIFDLYKKYEKGEIKTAVETLEAIIAQAAIANSYQGHSLFNRRQPATSDFYNKIVSIQHRILSEDVNNAVILKTQLYK
;
A
#
# COMPACT_ATOMS: atom_id res chain seq x y z
N MET A 1 44.92 -4.99 -15.29
CA MET A 1 46.17 -5.72 -15.54
C MET A 1 45.88 -6.93 -16.40
N LYS A 2 46.71 -7.23 -17.41
CA LYS A 2 46.53 -8.40 -18.27
C LYS A 2 46.81 -9.69 -17.50
N ILE A 3 45.98 -10.71 -17.68
CA ILE A 3 46.21 -12.06 -17.16
C ILE A 3 46.39 -13.03 -18.32
N HIS A 4 47.40 -13.90 -18.22
CA HIS A 4 47.75 -14.86 -19.28
C HIS A 4 47.14 -16.24 -19.00
N SER A 5 46.18 -16.63 -19.84
CA SER A 5 45.63 -18.00 -19.90
C SER A 5 46.49 -18.88 -20.81
N LYS A 6 46.70 -20.14 -20.42
CA LYS A 6 47.41 -21.15 -21.22
C LYS A 6 46.65 -21.52 -22.50
N ARG A 7 45.33 -21.38 -22.49
CA ARG A 7 44.44 -21.75 -23.60
C ARG A 7 44.00 -20.55 -24.45
N GLY A 8 44.37 -19.32 -24.06
CA GLY A 8 43.87 -18.09 -24.70
C GLY A 8 42.40 -17.77 -24.40
N ILE A 9 41.73 -18.58 -23.57
CA ILE A 9 40.31 -18.46 -23.21
C ILE A 9 40.20 -18.06 -21.73
N GLY A 10 39.17 -17.29 -21.37
CA GLY A 10 38.85 -16.86 -20.01
C GLY A 10 39.10 -15.38 -19.75
N PHE A 11 39.40 -15.01 -18.49
CA PHE A 11 39.72 -13.62 -18.14
C PHE A 11 40.91 -13.10 -18.93
N GLN A 12 40.81 -11.86 -19.39
CA GLN A 12 41.86 -11.15 -20.11
C GLN A 12 42.48 -10.07 -19.24
N GLU A 13 41.68 -9.40 -18.42
CA GLU A 13 42.18 -8.40 -17.48
C GLU A 13 41.51 -8.51 -16.11
N ILE A 14 42.29 -8.15 -15.09
CA ILE A 14 41.89 -8.07 -13.69
C ILE A 14 42.24 -6.68 -13.16
N TYR A 15 41.29 -6.05 -12.47
CA TYR A 15 41.50 -4.78 -11.78
C TYR A 15 41.01 -4.84 -10.34
N THR A 16 41.69 -4.13 -9.46
CA THR A 16 41.41 -4.02 -8.03
C THR A 16 41.19 -2.57 -7.63
N HIS A 17 40.83 -2.33 -6.37
CA HIS A 17 40.63 -0.97 -5.84
C HIS A 17 41.89 -0.09 -5.83
N GLN A 18 43.06 -0.71 -5.93
CA GLN A 18 44.36 -0.06 -6.03
C GLN A 18 44.74 0.29 -7.48
N ASP A 19 43.94 -0.10 -8.48
CA ASP A 19 44.24 0.13 -9.90
C ASP A 19 43.59 1.40 -10.46
N THR A 20 44.27 2.03 -11.41
CA THR A 20 43.66 2.98 -12.33
C THR A 20 42.85 2.21 -13.37
N LEU A 21 41.55 2.46 -13.43
CA LEU A 21 40.64 1.76 -14.34
C LEU A 21 40.66 2.39 -15.74
N PRO A 22 40.43 1.59 -16.80
CA PRO A 22 40.12 2.12 -18.13
C PRO A 22 38.95 3.11 -18.10
N LYS A 23 38.95 4.11 -18.99
CA LYS A 23 37.92 5.18 -19.03
C LYS A 23 36.49 4.64 -19.17
N ASP A 24 36.33 3.47 -19.78
CA ASP A 24 35.06 2.80 -20.03
C ASP A 24 34.63 1.83 -18.91
N ILE A 25 35.46 1.63 -17.89
CA ILE A 25 35.13 0.83 -16.70
C ILE A 25 34.90 1.76 -15.50
N GLU A 26 33.67 1.73 -15.00
CA GLU A 26 33.27 2.56 -13.85
C GLU A 26 33.88 2.03 -12.54
N LYS A 27 34.43 2.94 -11.73
CA LYS A 27 35.02 2.58 -10.43
C LYS A 27 33.92 2.31 -9.40
N PRO A 28 33.84 1.10 -8.81
CA PRO A 28 32.88 0.82 -7.76
C PRO A 28 33.13 1.70 -6.53
N ALA A 29 32.08 2.31 -6.00
CA ALA A 29 32.16 3.10 -4.76
C ALA A 29 32.53 2.25 -3.53
N LYS A 30 32.15 0.96 -3.54
CA LYS A 30 32.40 0.03 -2.43
C LYS A 30 33.76 -0.65 -2.59
N GLN A 31 34.63 -0.49 -1.60
CA GLN A 31 35.90 -1.20 -1.48
C GLN A 31 35.83 -2.32 -0.41
N PRO A 32 36.61 -3.40 -0.54
CA PRO A 32 37.42 -3.74 -1.71
C PRO A 32 36.55 -4.21 -2.89
N PHE A 33 37.12 -4.12 -4.09
CA PHE A 33 36.52 -4.68 -5.30
C PHE A 33 37.57 -5.39 -6.17
N ILE A 34 37.08 -6.31 -7.00
CA ILE A 34 37.80 -6.91 -8.12
C ILE A 34 36.90 -6.88 -9.36
N ILE A 35 37.47 -6.48 -10.50
CA ILE A 35 36.80 -6.43 -11.80
C ILE A 35 37.52 -7.41 -12.72
N LEU A 36 36.76 -8.30 -13.36
CA LEU A 36 37.28 -9.25 -14.33
C LEU A 36 36.68 -8.94 -15.70
N THR A 37 37.52 -8.88 -16.74
CA THR A 37 37.08 -8.71 -18.14
C THR A 37 37.31 -9.99 -18.92
N LEU A 38 36.36 -10.34 -19.80
CA LEU A 38 36.46 -11.47 -20.73
C LEU A 38 35.71 -11.15 -22.03
N PRO A 39 36.05 -11.77 -23.17
CA PRO A 39 35.25 -11.64 -24.39
C PRO A 39 33.80 -12.05 -24.16
N ALA A 40 32.86 -11.32 -24.75
CA ALA A 40 31.44 -11.62 -24.73
C ALA A 40 31.06 -12.60 -25.85
N ASN A 41 31.81 -13.70 -25.97
CA ASN A 41 31.53 -14.79 -26.90
C ASN A 41 31.13 -16.06 -26.14
N SER A 42 30.47 -17.00 -26.82
CA SER A 42 29.98 -18.25 -26.23
C SER A 42 31.09 -19.06 -25.56
N GLU A 43 32.24 -19.21 -26.23
CA GLU A 43 33.38 -19.97 -25.72
C GLU A 43 33.90 -19.46 -24.37
N SER A 44 34.06 -18.14 -24.22
CA SER A 44 34.52 -17.53 -22.96
C SER A 44 33.45 -17.61 -21.86
N ILE A 45 32.17 -17.58 -22.23
CA ILE A 45 31.05 -17.74 -21.31
C ILE A 45 30.98 -19.18 -20.80
N ASP A 46 31.09 -20.16 -21.69
CA ASP A 46 31.09 -21.59 -21.34
C ASP A 46 32.28 -21.94 -20.46
N TYR A 47 33.45 -21.37 -20.77
CA TYR A 47 34.63 -21.48 -19.91
C TYR A 47 34.36 -20.97 -18.49
N LEU A 48 33.73 -19.79 -18.35
CA LEU A 48 33.38 -19.23 -17.05
C LEU A 48 32.41 -20.12 -16.29
N ILE A 49 31.36 -20.60 -16.96
CA ILE A 49 30.34 -21.46 -16.35
C ILE A 49 30.95 -22.77 -15.86
N LYS A 50 31.83 -23.38 -16.66
CA LYS A 50 32.43 -24.68 -16.36
C LYS A 50 33.52 -24.61 -15.28
N ASN A 51 34.43 -23.64 -15.37
CA ASN A 51 35.61 -23.59 -14.51
C ASN A 51 35.44 -22.68 -13.29
N PHE A 52 34.54 -21.70 -13.37
CA PHE A 52 34.25 -20.76 -12.29
C PHE A 52 32.74 -20.57 -12.10
N PRO A 53 31.96 -21.66 -11.89
CA PRO A 53 30.49 -21.62 -11.85
C PRO A 53 29.94 -20.58 -10.87
N GLN A 54 30.64 -20.38 -9.75
CA GLN A 54 30.25 -19.43 -8.72
C GLN A 54 30.44 -17.96 -9.10
N PHE A 55 31.36 -17.60 -10.01
CA PHE A 55 31.69 -16.19 -10.31
C PHE A 55 30.51 -15.41 -10.86
N ASN A 56 29.70 -16.11 -11.65
CA ASN A 56 28.43 -15.58 -12.16
C ASN A 56 27.46 -15.17 -11.03
N LYS A 57 27.64 -15.68 -9.82
CA LYS A 57 26.87 -15.39 -8.61
C LYS A 57 27.68 -14.58 -7.59
N LEU A 58 28.75 -13.89 -7.95
CA LEU A 58 29.50 -13.04 -6.99
C LEU A 58 29.33 -11.53 -7.22
N GLY A 59 29.12 -11.08 -8.45
CA GLY A 59 29.09 -9.66 -8.80
C GLY A 59 27.95 -9.24 -9.72
N TYR A 60 28.06 -8.01 -10.21
CA TYR A 60 27.28 -7.49 -11.34
C TYR A 60 27.93 -7.89 -12.66
N LYS A 61 27.12 -8.04 -13.70
CA LYS A 61 27.57 -8.34 -15.06
C LYS A 61 27.15 -7.21 -15.99
N GLU A 62 28.08 -6.74 -16.80
CA GLU A 62 27.82 -5.80 -17.88
C GLU A 62 28.45 -6.33 -19.17
N VAL A 63 27.85 -6.05 -20.31
CA VAL A 63 28.47 -6.28 -21.63
C VAL A 63 28.67 -4.92 -22.29
N LYS A 64 29.92 -4.62 -22.65
CA LYS A 64 30.33 -3.37 -23.31
C LYS A 64 31.21 -3.70 -24.51
N LYS A 65 30.82 -3.29 -25.72
CA LYS A 65 31.63 -3.41 -26.94
C LYS A 65 32.32 -4.78 -27.09
N GLN A 66 31.55 -5.86 -26.98
CA GLN A 66 32.02 -7.26 -27.04
C GLN A 66 32.88 -7.74 -25.85
N THR A 67 33.00 -6.96 -24.78
CA THR A 67 33.66 -7.35 -23.53
C THR A 67 32.60 -7.51 -22.44
N ARG A 68 32.64 -8.64 -21.76
CA ARG A 68 31.88 -8.86 -20.53
C ARG A 68 32.73 -8.40 -19.34
N VAL A 69 32.11 -7.62 -18.46
CA VAL A 69 32.71 -7.05 -17.25
C VAL A 69 32.00 -7.63 -16.04
N LEU A 70 32.74 -8.31 -15.17
CA LEU A 70 32.27 -8.87 -13.91
C LEU A 70 32.79 -8.00 -12.77
N THR A 71 31.91 -7.25 -12.12
CA THR A 71 32.27 -6.36 -11.01
C THR A 71 31.88 -6.99 -9.68
N ILE A 72 32.87 -7.37 -8.87
CA ILE A 72 32.68 -8.10 -7.62
C ILE A 72 33.16 -7.21 -6.46
N THR A 73 32.28 -6.97 -5.49
CA THR A 73 32.56 -6.13 -4.32
C THR A 73 32.38 -6.91 -3.02
N SER A 74 33.01 -6.44 -1.95
CA SER A 74 33.09 -7.02 -0.60
C SER A 74 34.23 -8.01 -0.38
N ILE A 75 34.77 -7.94 0.84
CA ILE A 75 35.94 -8.68 1.31
C ILE A 75 35.82 -10.19 1.02
N ARG A 76 34.75 -10.84 1.52
CA ARG A 76 34.52 -12.29 1.33
C ARG A 76 34.52 -12.70 -0.14
N LYS A 77 33.81 -11.95 -0.99
CA LYS A 77 33.66 -12.32 -2.41
C LYS A 77 34.95 -12.10 -3.20
N VAL A 78 35.65 -11.00 -2.91
CA VAL A 78 36.97 -10.73 -3.49
C VAL A 78 37.95 -11.84 -3.11
N GLY A 79 37.98 -12.27 -1.85
CA GLY A 79 38.79 -13.40 -1.40
C GLY A 79 38.48 -14.72 -2.13
N ILE A 80 37.20 -15.05 -2.33
CA ILE A 80 36.78 -16.25 -3.10
C ILE A 80 37.32 -16.20 -4.54
N VAL A 81 37.21 -15.04 -5.19
CA VAL A 81 37.67 -14.85 -6.58
C VAL A 81 39.19 -14.99 -6.66
N ILE A 82 39.92 -14.33 -5.75
CA ILE A 82 41.38 -14.41 -5.70
C ILE A 82 41.84 -15.86 -5.54
N ASN A 83 41.28 -16.58 -4.57
CA ASN A 83 41.60 -17.99 -4.34
C ASN A 83 41.34 -18.84 -5.59
N ALA A 84 40.17 -18.69 -6.22
CA ALA A 84 39.84 -19.48 -7.39
C ALA A 84 40.77 -19.19 -8.58
N ILE A 85 41.20 -17.94 -8.78
CA ILE A 85 42.17 -17.58 -9.83
C ILE A 85 43.55 -18.17 -9.52
N ARG A 86 44.02 -18.06 -8.27
CA ARG A 86 45.30 -18.62 -7.81
C ARG A 86 45.33 -20.15 -7.86
N SER A 87 44.23 -20.82 -7.57
CA SER A 87 44.14 -22.28 -7.61
C SER A 87 43.91 -22.84 -9.02
N SER A 88 43.62 -22.00 -10.01
CA SER A 88 43.29 -22.46 -11.36
C SER A 88 44.55 -22.92 -12.12
N PRO A 89 44.56 -24.14 -12.68
CA PRO A 89 45.67 -24.65 -13.47
C PRO A 89 45.77 -24.02 -14.87
N ASP A 90 44.72 -23.35 -15.32
CA ASP A 90 44.61 -22.79 -16.67
C ASP A 90 45.34 -21.44 -16.83
N TYR A 91 45.67 -20.77 -15.73
CA TYR A 91 46.47 -19.55 -15.76
C TYR A 91 47.97 -19.87 -15.71
N ALA A 92 48.74 -19.17 -16.54
CA ALA A 92 50.18 -19.35 -16.64
C ALA A 92 50.88 -18.69 -15.44
N HIS A 93 50.91 -19.37 -14.30
CA HIS A 93 51.47 -18.88 -13.01
C HIS A 93 52.80 -18.13 -13.18
N LYS A 94 53.80 -18.74 -13.81
CA LYS A 94 55.10 -18.10 -14.08
C LYS A 94 55.03 -16.79 -14.88
N ARG A 95 54.04 -16.64 -15.77
CA ARG A 95 53.84 -15.40 -16.55
C ARG A 95 52.99 -14.37 -15.81
N ASN A 96 52.32 -14.77 -14.73
CA ASN A 96 51.41 -13.95 -13.95
C ASN A 96 51.93 -13.68 -12.52
N ASP A 97 53.17 -14.03 -12.16
CA ASP A 97 53.72 -13.93 -10.78
C ASP A 97 53.40 -12.58 -10.13
N ALA A 98 53.79 -11.47 -10.74
CA ALA A 98 53.55 -10.13 -10.18
C ALA A 98 52.05 -9.81 -9.94
N LEU A 99 51.16 -10.33 -10.78
CA LEU A 99 49.72 -10.18 -10.58
C LEU A 99 49.24 -11.06 -9.42
N LEU A 100 49.69 -12.31 -9.36
CA LEU A 100 49.28 -13.27 -8.32
C LEU A 100 49.81 -12.88 -6.94
N ASP A 101 51.04 -12.39 -6.84
CA ASP A 101 51.63 -11.85 -5.61
C ASP A 101 50.82 -10.68 -5.08
N ARG A 102 50.39 -9.78 -5.97
CA ARG A 102 49.54 -8.65 -5.59
C ARG A 102 48.15 -9.10 -5.13
N LEU A 103 47.56 -10.07 -5.82
CA LEU A 103 46.28 -10.65 -5.37
C LEU A 103 46.45 -11.35 -4.02
N GLU A 104 47.59 -11.97 -3.75
CA GLU A 104 47.92 -12.56 -2.44
C GLU A 104 48.09 -11.49 -1.35
N GLN A 105 48.79 -10.39 -1.62
CA GLN A 105 48.89 -9.25 -0.69
C GLN A 105 47.50 -8.71 -0.36
N LEU A 106 46.68 -8.47 -1.39
CA LEU A 106 45.30 -8.07 -1.22
C LEU A 106 44.53 -9.11 -0.40
N GLN A 107 44.69 -10.40 -0.65
CA GLN A 107 44.02 -11.44 0.13
C GLN A 107 44.44 -11.43 1.61
N ASN A 108 45.73 -11.22 1.89
CA ASN A 108 46.27 -11.16 3.25
C ASN A 108 45.76 -9.92 4.00
N GLU A 109 45.65 -8.77 3.33
CA GLU A 109 44.98 -7.57 3.85
C GLU A 109 43.50 -7.82 4.15
N LEU A 110 42.87 -8.72 3.39
CA LEU A 110 41.45 -9.05 3.46
C LEU A 110 41.10 -10.17 4.45
N THR A 111 42.06 -10.70 5.21
CA THR A 111 41.84 -11.82 6.13
C THR A 111 40.88 -11.43 7.26
N ILE A 112 39.75 -12.15 7.37
CA ILE A 112 38.69 -11.88 8.35
C ILE A 112 38.49 -13.10 9.27
N ALA A 113 38.40 -12.82 10.59
CA ALA A 113 37.87 -13.73 11.59
C ALA A 113 36.44 -14.18 11.23
N ALA A 114 36.16 -15.48 11.25
CA ALA A 114 34.86 -16.03 10.90
C ALA A 114 33.73 -15.30 11.65
N LYS A 115 32.89 -14.58 10.92
CA LYS A 115 31.75 -13.88 11.51
C LYS A 115 30.68 -14.93 11.81
N THR A 116 30.36 -15.12 13.07
CA THR A 116 29.22 -15.95 13.48
C THR A 116 27.95 -15.29 12.97
N HIS A 117 27.18 -16.02 12.16
CA HIS A 117 25.89 -15.57 11.65
C HIS A 117 24.80 -16.07 12.59
N HIS A 118 23.83 -15.20 12.88
CA HIS A 118 22.64 -15.57 13.64
C HIS A 118 21.48 -15.70 12.66
N PRO A 119 21.01 -16.92 12.38
CA PRO A 119 19.87 -17.11 11.50
C PRO A 119 18.64 -16.32 11.99
N PRO A 120 17.81 -15.77 11.08
CA PRO A 120 16.58 -15.09 11.44
C PRO A 120 15.63 -16.00 12.25
N PRO A 121 14.76 -15.46 13.12
CA PRO A 121 13.87 -16.26 13.98
C PRO A 121 13.03 -17.32 13.26
N LYS A 122 12.53 -17.04 12.05
CA LYS A 122 11.70 -17.98 11.28
C LYS A 122 12.50 -18.88 10.34
N SER A 123 13.82 -18.77 10.31
CA SER A 123 14.66 -19.68 9.52
C SER A 123 14.56 -21.13 10.01
N LYS A 124 14.98 -22.07 9.16
CA LYS A 124 15.00 -23.51 9.44
C LYS A 124 16.43 -24.04 9.41
N GLU A 125 16.70 -25.00 10.27
CA GLU A 125 18.00 -25.68 10.32
C GLU A 125 18.05 -26.83 9.30
N TYR A 126 19.03 -26.79 8.39
CA TYR A 126 19.17 -27.77 7.31
C TYR A 126 19.29 -29.22 7.81
N ALA A 127 19.99 -29.44 8.93
CA ALA A 127 20.21 -30.77 9.49
C ALA A 127 18.91 -31.49 9.92
N GLN A 128 17.81 -30.75 10.08
CA GLN A 128 16.52 -31.31 10.47
C GLN A 128 15.73 -31.90 9.29
N TYR A 129 16.25 -31.85 8.07
CA TYR A 129 15.57 -32.29 6.85
C TYR A 129 16.31 -33.39 6.12
N HIS A 130 15.55 -34.37 5.64
CA HIS A 130 16.08 -35.49 4.85
C HIS A 130 15.37 -35.58 3.50
N PRO A 131 16.11 -35.89 2.41
CA PRO A 131 15.51 -36.12 1.10
C PRO A 131 14.50 -37.27 1.12
N VAL A 132 13.38 -37.08 0.43
CA VAL A 132 12.43 -38.15 0.12
C VAL A 132 12.82 -38.75 -1.23
N GLN A 133 12.75 -40.07 -1.37
CA GLN A 133 12.89 -40.77 -2.66
C GLN A 133 11.64 -40.56 -3.55
N ALA A 134 11.30 -39.31 -3.83
CA ALA A 134 10.25 -38.91 -4.76
C ALA A 134 10.81 -37.81 -5.66
N LYS A 135 10.63 -37.96 -6.97
CA LYS A 135 11.08 -36.97 -7.96
C LYS A 135 10.00 -35.92 -8.17
N ILE A 136 10.41 -34.67 -8.37
CA ILE A 136 9.52 -33.63 -8.91
C ILE A 136 9.30 -33.98 -10.39
N THR A 137 8.08 -34.39 -10.71
CA THR A 137 7.67 -34.73 -12.09
C THR A 137 7.27 -33.48 -12.85
N ARG A 138 7.68 -33.40 -14.12
CA ARG A 138 7.33 -32.31 -15.05
C ARG A 138 6.94 -32.89 -16.40
N GLU A 139 6.13 -32.17 -17.15
CA GLU A 139 5.71 -32.62 -18.47
C GLU A 139 6.90 -32.68 -19.45
N LYS A 140 6.81 -33.58 -20.43
CA LYS A 140 7.86 -33.73 -21.45
C LYS A 140 7.99 -32.43 -22.26
N GLY A 141 9.22 -31.93 -22.38
CA GLY A 141 9.50 -30.67 -23.08
C GLY A 141 9.42 -29.42 -22.19
N ALA A 142 9.12 -29.56 -20.90
CA ALA A 142 9.15 -28.44 -19.97
C ALA A 142 10.57 -27.83 -19.87
N PRO A 143 10.71 -26.48 -19.82
CA PRO A 143 12.02 -25.83 -19.75
C PRO A 143 12.83 -26.29 -18.54
N SER A 144 14.14 -26.55 -18.70
CA SER A 144 14.98 -26.98 -17.57
C SER A 144 15.05 -25.89 -16.49
N PRO A 145 14.87 -26.23 -15.20
CA PRO A 145 14.90 -25.22 -14.14
C PRO A 145 16.34 -24.72 -13.94
N SER A 146 16.47 -23.44 -13.61
CA SER A 146 17.78 -22.81 -13.34
C SER A 146 18.34 -23.13 -11.95
N HIS A 147 17.52 -23.71 -11.08
CA HIS A 147 17.84 -24.07 -9.71
C HIS A 147 17.49 -25.54 -9.41
N SER A 148 18.13 -26.10 -8.38
CA SER A 148 17.82 -27.43 -7.89
C SER A 148 16.74 -27.35 -6.81
N ALA A 149 15.72 -28.19 -6.94
CA ALA A 149 14.66 -28.37 -5.95
C ALA A 149 14.51 -29.85 -5.64
N GLN A 150 14.32 -30.17 -4.36
CA GLN A 150 14.13 -31.55 -3.89
C GLN A 150 12.98 -31.63 -2.87
N ILE A 151 12.30 -32.78 -2.86
CA ILE A 151 11.29 -33.09 -1.85
C ILE A 151 12.02 -33.56 -0.60
N VAL A 152 11.72 -32.95 0.54
CA VAL A 152 12.30 -33.28 1.85
C VAL A 152 11.20 -33.51 2.89
N LYS A 153 11.57 -34.17 3.98
CA LYS A 153 10.76 -34.30 5.20
C LYS A 153 11.58 -33.87 6.41
N LYS A 154 10.90 -33.32 7.41
CA LYS A 154 11.51 -33.05 8.70
C LYS A 154 11.64 -34.37 9.49
N VAL A 155 12.70 -34.54 10.28
CA VAL A 155 13.02 -35.76 11.08
C VAL A 155 11.79 -36.37 11.77
N ASP A 156 10.89 -35.54 12.30
CA ASP A 156 9.71 -35.99 13.08
C ASP A 156 8.36 -35.61 12.45
N LYS A 157 8.31 -35.34 11.13
CA LYS A 157 7.06 -34.95 10.47
C LYS A 157 6.87 -35.65 9.13
N GLU A 158 5.65 -36.13 8.93
CA GLU A 158 5.24 -36.74 7.66
C GLU A 158 5.01 -35.75 6.52
N ALA A 159 4.78 -34.47 6.86
CA ALA A 159 4.53 -33.43 5.87
C ALA A 159 5.71 -33.29 4.89
N LYS A 160 5.39 -33.38 3.60
CA LYS A 160 6.36 -33.16 2.51
C LYS A 160 6.60 -31.66 2.32
N GLU A 161 7.86 -31.31 2.14
CA GLU A 161 8.29 -29.94 1.88
C GLU A 161 9.19 -29.91 0.64
N ILE A 162 9.28 -28.75 -0.02
CA ILE A 162 10.12 -28.50 -1.17
C ILE A 162 11.27 -27.62 -0.73
N LEU A 163 12.50 -28.13 -0.84
CA LEU A 163 13.73 -27.40 -0.57
C LEU A 163 14.37 -26.98 -1.90
N LYS A 164 14.41 -25.66 -2.15
CA LYS A 164 15.17 -25.02 -3.23
C LYS A 164 16.53 -24.62 -2.69
N THR A 165 17.60 -25.22 -3.20
CA THR A 165 18.97 -24.97 -2.73
C THR A 165 19.60 -23.81 -3.50
N ASP A 166 20.24 -22.88 -2.79
CA ASP A 166 21.04 -21.80 -3.38
C ASP A 166 22.49 -21.86 -2.90
N GLU A 167 23.37 -22.28 -3.80
CA GLU A 167 24.81 -22.40 -3.55
C GLU A 167 25.53 -21.04 -3.44
N SER A 168 24.85 -19.93 -3.76
CA SER A 168 25.50 -18.61 -3.77
C SER A 168 25.81 -18.07 -2.37
N GLY A 169 25.10 -18.57 -1.35
CA GLY A 169 25.16 -18.05 0.01
C GLY A 169 24.71 -16.59 0.14
N ARG A 170 24.05 -16.04 -0.90
CA ARG A 170 23.53 -14.67 -0.91
C ARG A 170 22.29 -14.57 -0.02
N ARG A 171 21.97 -13.33 0.38
CA ARG A 171 20.75 -13.01 1.13
C ARG A 171 19.45 -13.19 0.33
N ILE A 172 19.53 -13.66 -0.91
CA ILE A 172 18.35 -13.84 -1.74
C ILE A 172 17.35 -14.80 -1.11
N THR A 173 17.83 -15.83 -0.40
CA THR A 173 16.98 -16.80 0.30
C THR A 173 16.22 -16.19 1.48
N GLU A 174 16.83 -15.24 2.20
CA GLU A 174 16.17 -14.46 3.25
C GLU A 174 15.12 -13.51 2.65
N ILE A 175 15.46 -12.84 1.55
CA ILE A 175 14.54 -11.92 0.85
C ILE A 175 13.37 -12.69 0.23
N GLU A 176 13.59 -13.88 -0.31
CA GLU A 176 12.54 -14.74 -0.83
C GLU A 176 11.59 -15.22 0.28
N ALA A 177 12.12 -15.52 1.48
CA ALA A 177 11.29 -15.80 2.66
C ALA A 177 10.48 -14.57 3.12
N PHE A 178 11.09 -13.37 3.11
CA PHE A 178 10.40 -12.10 3.36
C PHE A 178 9.26 -11.88 2.36
N ASN A 179 9.55 -11.96 1.06
CA ASN A 179 8.57 -11.80 -0.01
C ASN A 179 7.46 -12.85 0.11
N GLY A 180 7.78 -14.11 0.41
CA GLY A 180 6.80 -15.17 0.62
C GLY A 180 5.83 -14.87 1.78
N MET A 181 6.29 -14.24 2.85
CA MET A 181 5.39 -13.74 3.90
C MET A 181 4.55 -12.55 3.44
N CYS A 182 5.09 -11.64 2.62
CA CYS A 182 4.31 -10.56 2.02
C CYS A 182 3.22 -11.08 1.08
N TYR A 183 3.51 -12.10 0.25
CA TYR A 183 2.47 -12.79 -0.52
C TYR A 183 1.45 -13.46 0.38
N ARG A 184 1.88 -14.06 1.50
CA ARG A 184 0.97 -14.74 2.43
C ARG A 184 -0.09 -13.78 3.02
N LEU A 185 0.27 -12.52 3.28
CA LEU A 185 -0.69 -11.48 3.67
C LEU A 185 -1.77 -11.22 2.61
N LEU A 186 -1.42 -11.34 1.33
CA LEU A 186 -2.32 -11.07 0.22
C LEU A 186 -3.11 -12.31 -0.21
N LEU A 187 -2.50 -13.49 -0.17
CA LEU A 187 -2.99 -14.69 -0.83
C LEU A 187 -3.39 -15.81 0.12
N ASN A 188 -3.10 -15.72 1.43
CA ASN A 188 -3.34 -16.80 2.37
C ASN A 188 -2.82 -18.15 1.82
N ASP A 189 -3.62 -19.22 1.89
CA ASP A 189 -3.35 -20.59 1.43
C ASP A 189 -3.00 -20.74 -0.04
N ARG A 190 -3.23 -19.72 -0.86
CA ARG A 190 -2.80 -19.68 -2.26
C ARG A 190 -1.30 -19.37 -2.44
N THR A 191 -0.55 -19.21 -1.36
CA THR A 191 0.92 -19.24 -1.38
C THR A 191 1.44 -20.11 -0.24
N PRO A 192 2.41 -21.01 -0.50
CA PRO A 192 2.96 -21.85 0.54
C PRO A 192 3.84 -21.01 1.48
N ARG A 193 3.92 -21.41 2.75
CA ARG A 193 4.76 -20.72 3.72
C ARG A 193 6.24 -20.95 3.38
N VAL A 194 6.90 -19.91 2.86
CA VAL A 194 8.33 -19.95 2.53
C VAL A 194 9.18 -19.56 3.74
N ARG A 195 10.27 -20.28 3.99
CA ARG A 195 11.25 -20.01 5.06
C ARG A 195 12.67 -20.15 4.51
N SER A 196 13.59 -19.32 5.00
CA SER A 196 15.01 -19.49 4.70
C SER A 196 15.57 -20.69 5.46
N VAL A 197 16.56 -21.36 4.87
CA VAL A 197 17.25 -22.50 5.47
C VAL A 197 18.72 -22.17 5.67
N HIS A 198 19.23 -22.45 6.87
CA HIS A 198 20.62 -22.23 7.24
C HIS A 198 21.26 -23.51 7.77
N ASP A 199 22.58 -23.64 7.61
CA ASP A 199 23.37 -24.71 8.21
C ASP A 199 23.69 -24.42 9.69
N SER A 200 24.34 -25.38 10.37
CA SER A 200 24.73 -25.25 11.78
C SER A 200 25.75 -24.14 12.06
N LYS A 201 26.37 -23.57 11.02
CA LYS A 201 27.30 -22.43 11.11
C LYS A 201 26.60 -21.10 10.77
N GLY A 202 25.29 -21.12 10.53
CA GLY A 202 24.50 -19.96 10.13
C GLY A 202 24.71 -19.53 8.68
N ASN A 203 25.28 -20.37 7.82
CA ASN A 203 25.36 -20.09 6.39
C ASN A 203 24.02 -20.38 5.72
N ARG A 204 23.68 -19.55 4.72
CA ARG A 204 22.47 -19.69 3.91
C ARG A 204 22.59 -20.88 2.96
N VAL A 205 21.63 -21.78 3.00
CA VAL A 205 21.58 -23.01 2.19
C VAL A 205 20.51 -22.91 1.09
N GLY A 206 19.37 -22.29 1.38
CA GLY A 206 18.25 -22.28 0.44
C GLY A 206 16.97 -21.73 1.05
N VAL A 207 15.85 -22.06 0.41
CA VAL A 207 14.50 -21.80 0.91
C VAL A 207 13.69 -23.08 0.93
N ILE A 208 12.81 -23.20 1.90
CA ILE A 208 11.91 -24.34 2.07
C ILE A 208 10.47 -23.86 2.12
N SER A 209 9.57 -24.66 1.54
CA SER A 209 8.13 -24.42 1.57
C SER A 209 7.36 -25.71 1.69
N ARG A 210 6.12 -25.67 2.18
CA ARG A 210 5.26 -26.85 2.20
C ARG A 210 4.93 -27.26 0.75
N ALA A 211 4.97 -28.54 0.46
CA ALA A 211 4.49 -29.05 -0.83
C ALA A 211 2.99 -28.76 -0.97
N ILE A 212 2.56 -28.38 -2.16
CA ILE A 212 1.15 -28.20 -2.51
C ILE A 212 0.66 -29.53 -3.06
N ASP A 213 -0.41 -30.05 -2.47
CA ASP A 213 -1.04 -31.27 -2.95
C ASP A 213 -1.63 -31.03 -4.36
N ASN A 214 -1.53 -32.03 -5.25
CA ASN A 214 -1.97 -31.94 -6.65
C ASN A 214 -1.35 -30.78 -7.47
N PHE A 215 -0.22 -30.23 -7.03
CA PHE A 215 0.42 -29.14 -7.75
C PHE A 215 0.74 -29.50 -9.21
N GLN A 216 0.22 -28.70 -10.13
CA GLN A 216 0.61 -28.66 -11.53
C GLN A 216 0.96 -27.21 -11.88
N SER A 217 2.12 -26.97 -12.49
CA SER A 217 2.41 -25.62 -12.98
C SER A 217 1.55 -25.32 -14.21
N LEU A 218 1.21 -24.06 -14.46
CA LEU A 218 0.51 -23.68 -15.69
C LEU A 218 1.29 -24.09 -16.95
N HIS A 219 2.63 -24.05 -16.92
CA HIS A 219 3.46 -24.60 -18.00
C HIS A 219 3.19 -26.10 -18.23
N ASP A 220 3.14 -26.89 -17.17
CA ASP A 220 2.83 -28.32 -17.27
C ASP A 220 1.38 -28.53 -17.76
N TYR A 221 0.43 -27.72 -17.32
CA TYR A 221 -0.94 -27.76 -17.85
C TYR A 221 -0.97 -27.53 -19.36
N TYR A 222 -0.31 -26.48 -19.86
CA TYR A 222 -0.30 -26.17 -21.29
C TYR A 222 0.37 -27.24 -22.14
N LEU A 223 1.42 -27.88 -21.63
CA LEU A 223 2.13 -28.94 -22.34
C LEU A 223 1.30 -30.23 -22.41
N ARG A 224 0.47 -30.49 -21.39
CA ARG A 224 -0.45 -31.64 -21.38
C ARG A 224 -1.64 -31.44 -22.29
N GLU A 225 -2.27 -30.26 -22.23
CA GLU A 225 -3.51 -29.96 -22.96
C GLU A 225 -3.27 -29.38 -24.36
N GLY A 226 -2.06 -28.92 -24.63
CA GLY A 226 -1.65 -28.37 -25.92
C GLY A 226 -1.37 -29.45 -26.97
N THR A 227 -1.39 -29.04 -28.23
CA THR A 227 -0.79 -29.84 -29.32
C THR A 227 0.65 -29.38 -29.53
N SER A 228 1.43 -30.10 -30.36
CA SER A 228 2.81 -29.70 -30.70
C SER A 228 2.96 -28.30 -31.32
N VAL A 229 1.85 -27.63 -31.65
CA VAL A 229 1.81 -26.36 -32.39
C VAL A 229 1.19 -25.20 -31.58
N CYS A 230 0.44 -25.45 -30.49
CA CYS A 230 -0.21 -24.37 -29.73
C CYS A 230 -0.38 -24.75 -28.24
N LEU A 231 0.15 -23.90 -27.34
CA LEU A 231 -0.12 -23.95 -25.90
C LEU A 231 -1.56 -23.52 -25.63
N LYS A 232 -2.32 -24.32 -24.88
CA LYS A 232 -3.74 -24.06 -24.61
C LYS A 232 -3.96 -23.63 -23.16
N SER A 233 -4.31 -22.36 -22.97
CA SER A 233 -4.73 -21.85 -21.66
C SER A 233 -5.93 -22.63 -21.10
N PRO A 234 -6.10 -22.77 -19.77
CA PRO A 234 -7.39 -23.15 -19.21
C PRO A 234 -8.51 -22.22 -19.73
N PRO A 235 -9.77 -22.69 -19.82
CA PRO A 235 -10.90 -21.83 -20.16
C PRO A 235 -10.92 -20.58 -19.27
N GLN A 236 -11.30 -19.43 -19.83
CA GLN A 236 -11.26 -18.16 -19.09
C GLN A 236 -12.13 -18.21 -17.82
N ASP A 237 -13.30 -18.83 -17.90
CA ASP A 237 -14.19 -19.00 -16.74
C ASP A 237 -13.53 -19.81 -15.61
N ASP A 238 -12.76 -20.83 -15.95
CA ASP A 238 -12.05 -21.67 -14.99
C ASP A 238 -10.85 -20.93 -14.38
N LEU A 239 -10.15 -20.10 -15.16
CA LEU A 239 -9.12 -19.19 -14.66
C LEU A 239 -9.69 -18.16 -13.67
N VAL A 240 -10.86 -17.59 -13.98
CA VAL A 240 -11.53 -16.63 -13.10
C VAL A 240 -11.95 -17.33 -11.81
N LYS A 241 -12.62 -18.49 -11.89
CA LYS A 241 -13.00 -19.29 -10.71
C LYS A 241 -11.78 -19.71 -9.88
N SER A 242 -10.66 -19.99 -10.54
CA SER A 242 -9.42 -20.33 -9.85
C SER A 242 -8.78 -19.17 -9.11
N GLY A 243 -9.32 -17.97 -9.28
CA GLY A 243 -8.87 -16.71 -8.70
C GLY A 243 -7.49 -16.31 -9.20
N ILE A 244 -7.24 -16.47 -10.49
CA ILE A 244 -6.03 -15.99 -11.16
C ILE A 244 -5.83 -14.48 -10.95
N GLY A 245 -6.93 -13.71 -10.85
CA GLY A 245 -6.88 -12.27 -10.59
C GLY A 245 -6.13 -11.93 -9.31
N ARG A 246 -6.25 -12.77 -8.28
CA ARG A 246 -5.51 -12.61 -7.01
C ARG A 246 -4.01 -12.77 -7.22
N ILE A 247 -3.62 -13.79 -7.98
CA ILE A 247 -2.21 -14.12 -8.24
C ILE A 247 -1.55 -13.00 -9.05
N LEU A 248 -2.20 -12.56 -10.14
CA LEU A 248 -1.67 -11.50 -10.99
C LEU A 248 -1.57 -10.18 -10.21
N ALA A 249 -2.61 -9.80 -9.48
CA ALA A 249 -2.61 -8.55 -8.71
C ALA A 249 -1.55 -8.57 -7.60
N ALA A 250 -1.38 -9.70 -6.92
CA ALA A 250 -0.35 -9.85 -5.89
C ALA A 250 1.04 -9.71 -6.53
N ALA A 251 1.30 -10.38 -7.66
CA ALA A 251 2.57 -10.30 -8.36
C ALA A 251 2.91 -8.88 -8.86
N TYR A 252 1.92 -8.15 -9.38
CA TYR A 252 2.09 -6.75 -9.76
C TYR A 252 2.46 -5.87 -8.54
N THR A 253 1.71 -6.00 -7.44
CA THR A 253 1.96 -5.18 -6.24
C THR A 253 3.25 -5.53 -5.50
N GLU A 254 3.67 -6.79 -5.56
CA GLU A 254 4.91 -7.29 -4.98
C GLU A 254 6.11 -7.18 -5.93
N GLU A 255 5.92 -6.57 -7.11
CA GLU A 255 6.97 -6.26 -8.10
C GLU A 255 7.71 -7.53 -8.58
N GLU A 256 6.95 -8.56 -8.95
CA GLU A 256 7.44 -9.82 -9.51
C GLU A 256 7.91 -9.64 -10.96
N ASN A 257 9.21 -9.77 -11.17
CA ASN A 257 9.81 -9.61 -12.49
C ASN A 257 9.67 -10.85 -13.38
N ASP A 258 9.45 -12.04 -12.81
CA ASP A 258 9.55 -13.30 -13.54
C ASP A 258 8.31 -14.19 -13.37
N LEU A 259 7.11 -13.61 -13.53
CA LEU A 259 5.85 -14.33 -13.42
C LEU A 259 5.51 -15.10 -14.70
N HIS A 260 6.24 -16.18 -14.98
CA HIS A 260 5.88 -17.12 -16.05
C HIS A 260 5.02 -18.28 -15.51
N GLY A 261 4.44 -19.09 -16.39
CA GLY A 261 3.53 -20.20 -16.00
C GLY A 261 4.18 -21.33 -15.19
N GLY A 262 5.50 -21.33 -15.03
CA GLY A 262 6.20 -22.24 -14.11
C GLY A 262 6.13 -21.77 -12.65
N ASN A 263 5.88 -20.49 -12.42
CA ASN A 263 5.78 -19.86 -11.10
C ASN A 263 4.33 -19.69 -10.63
N ILE A 264 3.37 -20.21 -11.39
CA ILE A 264 1.95 -20.27 -11.07
C ILE A 264 1.54 -21.74 -11.03
N GLY A 265 1.08 -22.19 -9.87
CA GLY A 265 0.40 -23.48 -9.72
C GLY A 265 -1.06 -23.35 -10.10
N TYR A 266 -1.62 -24.41 -10.69
CA TYR A 266 -3.02 -24.54 -11.03
C TYR A 266 -3.49 -25.95 -10.67
N ASP A 267 -4.50 -26.03 -9.81
CA ASP A 267 -5.24 -27.27 -9.55
C ASP A 267 -6.48 -27.29 -10.47
N PRO A 268 -6.52 -28.15 -11.50
CA PRO A 268 -7.65 -28.23 -12.43
C PRO A 268 -8.89 -28.90 -11.83
N VAL A 269 -8.76 -29.58 -10.68
CA VAL A 269 -9.88 -30.27 -10.00
C VAL A 269 -10.58 -29.31 -9.05
N GLU A 270 -9.83 -28.70 -8.15
CA GLU A 270 -10.38 -27.77 -7.16
C GLU A 270 -10.54 -26.36 -7.71
N LEU A 271 -10.03 -26.09 -8.92
CA LEU A 271 -9.96 -24.76 -9.53
C LEU A 271 -9.31 -23.77 -8.56
N ILE A 272 -8.02 -23.95 -8.28
CA ILE A 272 -7.26 -23.05 -7.41
C ILE A 272 -5.94 -22.68 -8.07
N SER A 273 -5.67 -21.38 -8.15
CA SER A 273 -4.36 -20.86 -8.56
C SER A 273 -3.47 -20.56 -7.35
N TYR A 274 -2.20 -20.93 -7.45
CA TYR A 274 -1.17 -20.73 -6.42
C TYR A 274 -0.01 -19.88 -6.94
N LYS A 275 0.57 -19.03 -6.09
CA LYS A 275 1.84 -18.33 -6.37
C LYS A 275 2.99 -19.04 -5.66
N ILE A 276 4.02 -19.39 -6.41
CA ILE A 276 5.29 -19.93 -5.91
C ILE A 276 6.47 -19.16 -6.49
N ASP A 277 7.67 -19.42 -5.95
CA ASP A 277 8.95 -18.78 -6.29
C ASP A 277 8.91 -17.24 -6.17
N HIS A 278 9.61 -16.68 -5.19
CA HIS A 278 9.52 -15.25 -4.87
C HIS A 278 10.88 -14.54 -4.95
N ASP A 279 11.87 -15.15 -5.60
CA ASP A 279 13.25 -14.65 -5.67
C ASP A 279 13.44 -13.43 -6.59
N GLN A 280 12.45 -13.13 -7.42
CA GLN A 280 12.42 -11.96 -8.31
C GLN A 280 11.29 -10.96 -7.98
N SER A 281 10.57 -11.19 -6.88
CA SER A 281 9.70 -10.18 -6.27
C SER A 281 10.51 -9.09 -5.58
N THR A 282 9.95 -7.89 -5.45
CA THR A 282 10.68 -6.69 -5.01
C THR A 282 11.86 -6.40 -5.95
N TRP A 283 11.63 -6.52 -7.27
CA TRP A 283 12.67 -6.43 -8.29
C TRP A 283 13.64 -5.23 -8.19
N PRO A 284 13.19 -4.02 -7.80
CA PRO A 284 14.10 -2.90 -7.52
C PRO A 284 15.25 -3.24 -6.57
N ILE A 285 15.03 -4.18 -5.65
CA ILE A 285 16.01 -4.65 -4.67
C ILE A 285 16.58 -6.02 -5.07
N THR A 286 15.76 -6.97 -5.51
CA THR A 286 16.23 -8.35 -5.81
C THR A 286 17.10 -8.45 -7.07
N SER A 287 16.96 -7.53 -8.02
CA SER A 287 17.83 -7.43 -9.21
C SER A 287 19.33 -7.43 -8.87
N LYS A 288 19.73 -6.76 -7.78
CA LYS A 288 21.13 -6.75 -7.32
C LYS A 288 21.63 -8.14 -6.93
N TYR A 289 20.75 -8.99 -6.43
CA TYR A 289 21.02 -10.39 -6.06
C TYR A 289 20.88 -11.35 -7.24
N GLN A 290 20.29 -10.92 -8.36
CA GLN A 290 20.35 -11.61 -9.65
C GLN A 290 21.55 -11.16 -10.51
N GLY A 291 22.41 -10.29 -9.98
CA GLY A 291 23.61 -9.81 -10.68
C GLY A 291 23.33 -8.71 -11.70
N VAL A 292 22.16 -8.09 -11.64
CA VAL A 292 21.74 -6.95 -12.45
C VAL A 292 21.91 -5.67 -11.63
N ASN A 293 22.45 -4.61 -12.24
CA ASN A 293 22.61 -3.33 -11.54
C ASN A 293 21.27 -2.57 -11.52
N PRO A 294 20.66 -2.29 -10.35
CA PRO A 294 19.35 -1.64 -10.27
C PRO A 294 19.31 -0.22 -10.81
N ASN A 295 20.47 0.42 -10.98
CA ASN A 295 20.59 1.81 -11.44
C ASN A 295 20.92 1.94 -12.93
N LYS A 296 21.14 0.84 -13.65
CA LYS A 296 21.47 0.87 -15.08
C LYS A 296 20.34 0.29 -15.93
N PRO A 297 20.05 0.87 -17.10
CA PRO A 297 19.10 0.30 -18.04
C PRO A 297 19.49 -1.11 -18.46
N LEU A 298 18.50 -1.98 -18.65
CA LEU A 298 18.69 -3.26 -19.31
C LEU A 298 18.95 -3.06 -20.80
N LEU A 299 19.94 -3.78 -21.34
CA LEU A 299 20.44 -3.60 -22.70
C LEU A 299 20.10 -4.75 -23.65
N MET A 300 19.30 -5.73 -23.19
CA MET A 300 18.89 -6.85 -24.05
C MET A 300 17.73 -6.41 -24.94
N GLU A 301 18.05 -6.08 -26.19
CA GLU A 301 17.08 -5.71 -27.21
C GLU A 301 16.06 -6.84 -27.42
N GLY A 302 14.78 -6.48 -27.58
CA GLY A 302 13.67 -7.42 -27.72
C GLY A 302 13.04 -7.90 -26.41
N GLU A 303 13.65 -7.67 -25.24
CA GLU A 303 12.98 -7.90 -23.96
C GLU A 303 12.04 -6.73 -23.61
N ARG A 304 10.89 -7.02 -22.99
CA ARG A 304 9.92 -6.01 -22.52
C ARG A 304 10.54 -4.93 -21.64
N ALA A 305 11.51 -5.33 -20.81
CA ALA A 305 12.21 -4.45 -19.89
C ALA A 305 13.39 -3.68 -20.52
N TYR A 306 13.60 -3.77 -21.85
CA TYR A 306 14.66 -3.07 -22.57
C TYR A 306 14.62 -1.56 -22.33
N GLY A 307 15.79 -0.97 -22.06
CA GLY A 307 15.95 0.46 -21.81
C GLY A 307 15.50 0.91 -20.41
N ILE A 308 14.98 0.02 -19.57
CA ILE A 308 14.46 0.36 -18.24
C ILE A 308 15.43 -0.06 -17.15
N ARG A 309 15.59 0.78 -16.12
CA ARG A 309 16.36 0.45 -14.92
C ARG A 309 15.48 -0.44 -14.02
N PRO A 310 16.00 -1.52 -13.41
CA PRO A 310 15.20 -2.39 -12.54
C PRO A 310 14.44 -1.65 -11.43
N LYS A 311 15.02 -0.57 -10.89
CA LYS A 311 14.38 0.26 -9.85
C LYS A 311 13.13 1.02 -10.32
N ASP A 312 12.95 1.18 -11.63
CA ASP A 312 11.83 1.87 -12.26
C ASP A 312 10.91 0.92 -13.04
N ALA A 313 11.12 -0.40 -12.95
CA ALA A 313 10.38 -1.38 -13.77
C ALA A 313 8.89 -1.52 -13.41
N PHE A 314 8.49 -1.08 -12.21
CA PHE A 314 7.13 -1.22 -11.69
C PHE A 314 6.56 0.11 -11.19
N PRO A 315 6.36 1.13 -12.04
CA PRO A 315 5.53 2.27 -11.65
C PRO A 315 4.12 1.79 -11.25
N ILE A 316 3.46 2.51 -10.34
CA ILE A 316 2.01 2.35 -10.11
C ILE A 316 1.32 3.52 -10.80
N THR A 317 0.46 3.23 -11.76
CA THR A 317 -0.25 4.24 -12.53
C THR A 317 -1.74 3.92 -12.61
N GLN A 318 -2.56 4.97 -12.80
CA GLN A 318 -3.99 4.80 -13.12
C GLN A 318 -4.21 3.89 -14.33
N LYS A 319 -3.33 3.99 -15.34
CA LYS A 319 -3.47 3.24 -16.60
C LYS A 319 -3.36 1.74 -16.36
N ASP A 320 -2.36 1.30 -15.61
CA ASP A 320 -2.14 -0.11 -15.28
C ASP A 320 -3.22 -0.64 -14.33
N ILE A 321 -3.65 0.15 -13.34
CA ILE A 321 -4.72 -0.26 -12.41
C ILE A 321 -6.06 -0.41 -13.14
N THR A 322 -6.42 0.54 -14.01
CA THR A 322 -7.73 0.55 -14.69
C THR A 322 -7.86 -0.59 -15.69
N ASN A 323 -6.78 -0.87 -16.43
CA ASN A 323 -6.75 -1.87 -17.51
C ASN A 323 -6.20 -3.23 -17.06
N PHE A 324 -5.95 -3.41 -15.75
CA PHE A 324 -5.40 -4.64 -15.20
C PHE A 324 -6.18 -5.88 -15.69
N PRO A 325 -5.51 -6.95 -16.17
CA PRO A 325 -4.07 -7.26 -16.03
C PRO A 325 -3.15 -6.73 -17.15
N HIS A 326 -3.65 -5.90 -18.06
CA HIS A 326 -2.89 -5.46 -19.23
C HIS A 326 -1.96 -4.29 -18.88
N LEU A 327 -0.71 -4.62 -18.55
CA LEU A 327 0.28 -3.66 -18.07
C LEU A 327 0.91 -2.87 -19.22
N SER A 328 0.79 -1.54 -19.18
CA SER A 328 1.37 -0.62 -20.15
C SER A 328 2.64 0.06 -19.65
N ASP A 329 2.64 0.47 -18.39
CA ASP A 329 3.71 1.29 -17.82
C ASP A 329 4.71 0.42 -17.04
N ALA A 330 4.22 -0.54 -16.26
CA ALA A 330 5.04 -1.59 -15.68
C ALA A 330 5.56 -2.55 -16.75
N LYS A 331 6.86 -2.86 -16.66
CA LYS A 331 7.59 -3.69 -17.61
C LYS A 331 8.39 -4.77 -16.88
N PRO A 332 7.71 -5.77 -16.29
CA PRO A 332 8.35 -6.99 -15.83
C PRO A 332 9.06 -7.69 -17.00
N ARG A 333 9.96 -8.62 -16.70
CA ARG A 333 10.57 -9.49 -17.72
C ARG A 333 9.57 -10.53 -18.24
N ASN A 334 8.80 -11.12 -17.32
CA ASN A 334 7.72 -12.04 -17.64
C ASN A 334 6.50 -11.69 -16.80
N PHE A 335 5.37 -11.49 -17.46
CA PHE A 335 4.06 -11.38 -16.84
C PHE A 335 3.03 -11.90 -17.84
N PRO A 336 2.06 -12.75 -17.45
CA PRO A 336 1.28 -13.50 -18.42
C PRO A 336 0.14 -12.64 -19.02
N ASP A 337 0.46 -11.47 -19.56
CA ASP A 337 -0.45 -10.57 -20.29
C ASP A 337 -0.30 -10.71 -21.81
N GLU A 338 -0.96 -9.82 -22.56
CA GLU A 338 -0.93 -9.82 -24.03
C GLU A 338 0.47 -9.62 -24.61
N THR A 339 1.42 -9.05 -23.87
CA THR A 339 2.75 -8.70 -24.39
C THR A 339 3.79 -9.82 -24.23
N ASP A 340 3.53 -10.82 -23.39
CA ASP A 340 4.57 -11.70 -22.85
C ASP A 340 4.27 -13.20 -22.97
N SER A 341 3.32 -13.62 -23.83
CA SER A 341 3.23 -14.98 -24.44
C SER A 341 1.81 -15.44 -24.83
N HIS A 342 0.75 -14.68 -24.56
CA HIS A 342 -0.66 -15.14 -24.71
C HIS A 342 -0.92 -16.50 -24.04
N THR A 343 -0.12 -16.86 -23.03
CA THR A 343 -0.25 -18.16 -22.35
C THR A 343 -1.54 -18.26 -21.55
N LEU A 344 -2.08 -17.13 -21.11
CA LEU A 344 -3.39 -17.03 -20.48
C LEU A 344 -4.44 -16.45 -21.43
N ASN A 345 -5.65 -17.03 -21.42
CA ASN A 345 -6.80 -16.47 -22.11
C ASN A 345 -7.36 -15.26 -21.34
N LEU A 346 -6.76 -14.09 -21.56
CA LEU A 346 -7.10 -12.84 -20.86
C LEU A 346 -7.96 -11.87 -21.67
N HIS A 347 -8.38 -12.24 -22.88
CA HIS A 347 -9.18 -11.34 -23.71
C HIS A 347 -10.48 -10.96 -22.98
N GLY A 348 -10.67 -9.67 -22.70
CA GLY A 348 -11.88 -9.13 -22.08
C GLY A 348 -12.00 -9.40 -20.57
N ILE A 349 -11.04 -10.10 -19.97
CA ILE A 349 -11.06 -10.49 -18.55
C ILE A 349 -11.10 -9.28 -17.61
N GLN A 350 -10.56 -8.14 -18.05
CA GLN A 350 -10.57 -6.89 -17.29
C GLN A 350 -11.99 -6.36 -17.02
N ASN A 351 -13.01 -6.86 -17.72
CA ASN A 351 -14.41 -6.48 -17.52
C ASN A 351 -15.22 -7.54 -16.75
N ASN A 352 -14.62 -8.69 -16.43
CA ASN A 352 -15.28 -9.73 -15.64
C ASN A 352 -15.37 -9.31 -14.17
N THR A 353 -16.57 -9.38 -13.58
CA THR A 353 -16.85 -8.90 -12.22
C THR A 353 -16.06 -9.65 -11.14
N ASP A 354 -15.92 -10.96 -11.27
CA ASP A 354 -15.20 -11.79 -10.29
C ASP A 354 -13.68 -11.56 -10.38
N PHE A 355 -13.16 -11.38 -11.60
CA PHE A 355 -11.77 -11.01 -11.81
C PHE A 355 -11.45 -9.62 -11.22
N ILE A 356 -12.32 -8.63 -11.47
CA ILE A 356 -12.20 -7.28 -10.90
C ILE A 356 -12.19 -7.36 -9.37
N LYS A 357 -13.14 -8.12 -8.80
CA LYS A 357 -13.23 -8.32 -7.36
C LYS A 357 -11.93 -8.89 -6.80
N ASP A 358 -11.42 -9.96 -7.39
CA ASP A 358 -10.17 -10.57 -6.95
C ASP A 358 -8.99 -9.60 -7.02
N ALA A 359 -8.80 -8.92 -8.16
CA ALA A 359 -7.68 -8.01 -8.35
C ALA A 359 -7.73 -6.80 -7.38
N PHE A 360 -8.89 -6.15 -7.27
CA PHE A 360 -9.06 -4.98 -6.41
C PHE A 360 -9.10 -5.33 -4.92
N SER A 361 -9.56 -6.51 -4.53
CA SER A 361 -9.38 -7.00 -3.15
C SER A 361 -7.90 -7.14 -2.79
N ILE A 362 -7.03 -7.58 -3.71
CA ILE A 362 -5.58 -7.62 -3.47
C ILE A 362 -4.99 -6.21 -3.38
N PHE A 363 -5.33 -5.32 -4.33
CA PHE A 363 -4.83 -3.95 -4.31
C PHE A 363 -5.24 -3.20 -3.04
N LEU A 364 -6.49 -3.38 -2.61
CA LEU A 364 -6.99 -2.83 -1.35
C LEU A 364 -6.19 -3.37 -0.16
N LYS A 365 -6.06 -4.69 0.01
CA LYS A 365 -5.28 -5.27 1.12
C LYS A 365 -3.87 -4.70 1.17
N ARG A 366 -3.21 -4.63 0.01
CA ARG A 366 -1.86 -4.07 -0.11
C ARG A 366 -1.78 -2.60 0.30
N ALA A 367 -2.83 -1.82 0.03
CA ALA A 367 -2.92 -0.41 0.39
C ALA A 367 -3.17 -0.18 1.90
N LEU A 368 -3.72 -1.16 2.61
CA LEU A 368 -3.94 -1.11 4.06
C LEU A 368 -2.66 -1.37 4.88
N PHE A 369 -1.66 -2.02 4.28
CA PHE A 369 -0.45 -2.41 5.00
C PHE A 369 0.52 -1.24 5.20
N ASP A 370 1.09 -1.16 6.40
CA ASP A 370 1.99 -0.09 6.80
C ASP A 370 3.38 -0.60 7.24
N GLU A 371 4.17 0.32 7.76
CA GLU A 371 5.53 0.06 8.22
C GLU A 371 5.60 -1.01 9.32
N GLN A 372 4.64 -1.04 10.25
CA GLN A 372 4.69 -1.93 11.40
C GLN A 372 4.57 -3.40 10.94
N ILE A 373 3.65 -3.67 10.03
CA ILE A 373 3.45 -5.00 9.44
C ILE A 373 4.73 -5.47 8.73
N TYR A 374 5.32 -4.63 7.86
CA TYR A 374 6.54 -5.01 7.15
C TYR A 374 7.74 -5.17 8.06
N ARG A 375 7.84 -4.34 9.10
CA ARG A 375 8.92 -4.39 10.09
C ARG A 375 8.87 -5.67 10.90
N ALA A 376 7.68 -6.14 11.27
CA ALA A 376 7.51 -7.44 11.92
C ALA A 376 8.02 -8.58 11.01
N ILE A 377 7.61 -8.61 9.74
CA ILE A 377 8.08 -9.62 8.78
C ILE A 377 9.60 -9.56 8.60
N ALA A 378 10.16 -8.35 8.43
CA ALA A 378 11.59 -8.17 8.20
C ALA A 378 12.45 -8.67 9.38
N LYS A 379 12.04 -8.38 10.61
CA LYS A 379 12.72 -8.88 11.83
C LYS A 379 12.73 -10.40 11.91
N GLU A 380 11.66 -11.05 11.48
CA GLU A 380 11.52 -12.50 11.54
C GLU A 380 12.27 -13.25 10.41
N THR A 381 12.59 -12.57 9.31
CA THR A 381 13.08 -13.22 8.07
C THR A 381 14.46 -12.76 7.57
N ILE A 382 14.93 -11.58 7.98
CA ILE A 382 16.17 -10.98 7.49
C ILE A 382 17.16 -10.80 8.64
N GLU A 383 18.38 -11.30 8.51
CA GLU A 383 19.42 -11.15 9.55
C GLU A 383 19.94 -9.70 9.60
N ASN A 384 20.07 -9.06 8.44
CA ASN A 384 20.77 -7.78 8.32
C ASN A 384 19.87 -6.56 8.57
N PRO A 385 20.11 -5.74 9.61
CA PRO A 385 19.23 -4.61 9.94
C PRO A 385 19.13 -3.56 8.83
N LYS A 386 20.24 -3.26 8.13
CA LYS A 386 20.20 -2.31 7.01
C LYS A 386 19.29 -2.78 5.87
N LEU A 387 19.30 -4.08 5.58
CA LEU A 387 18.42 -4.68 4.57
C LEU A 387 16.96 -4.72 5.07
N GLN A 388 16.73 -4.93 6.38
CA GLN A 388 15.40 -4.81 6.97
C GLN A 388 14.82 -3.42 6.69
N GLU A 389 15.53 -2.35 7.03
CA GLU A 389 15.07 -0.97 6.78
C GLU A 389 14.86 -0.70 5.28
N GLU A 390 15.77 -1.17 4.41
CA GLU A 390 15.65 -1.01 2.96
C GLU A 390 14.34 -1.64 2.43
N LEU A 391 14.02 -2.86 2.84
CA LEU A 391 12.80 -3.57 2.43
C LEU A 391 11.54 -2.93 3.02
N VAL A 392 11.56 -2.60 4.31
CA VAL A 392 10.43 -1.99 5.03
C VAL A 392 10.08 -0.63 4.43
N ALA A 393 11.07 0.25 4.24
CA ALA A 393 10.86 1.56 3.65
C ALA A 393 10.31 1.45 2.22
N HIS A 394 10.86 0.53 1.41
CA HIS A 394 10.40 0.31 0.05
C HIS A 394 8.95 -0.20 0.00
N LYS A 395 8.60 -1.25 0.77
CA LYS A 395 7.24 -1.79 0.81
C LYS A 395 6.23 -0.78 1.33
N THR A 396 6.59 0.00 2.36
CA THR A 396 5.73 1.05 2.93
C THR A 396 5.45 2.17 1.93
N ARG A 397 6.50 2.65 1.23
CA ARG A 397 6.35 3.65 0.17
C ARG A 397 5.42 3.14 -0.93
N ARG A 398 5.56 1.88 -1.33
CA ARG A 398 4.71 1.23 -2.32
C ARG A 398 3.25 1.13 -1.87
N SER A 399 2.96 0.80 -0.61
CA SER A 399 1.56 0.83 -0.09
C SER A 399 0.93 2.21 -0.25
N LYS A 400 1.69 3.25 0.16
CA LYS A 400 1.22 4.64 0.13
C LYS A 400 0.96 5.12 -1.30
N LEU A 401 1.84 4.78 -2.24
CA LEU A 401 1.66 5.08 -3.66
C LEU A 401 0.43 4.35 -4.23
N LEU A 402 0.27 3.06 -3.91
CA LEU A 402 -0.91 2.30 -4.36
C LEU A 402 -2.19 2.90 -3.81
N LYS A 403 -2.25 3.22 -2.52
CA LYS A 403 -3.39 3.90 -1.90
C LYS A 403 -3.72 5.21 -2.63
N ALA A 404 -2.72 6.06 -2.85
CA ALA A 404 -2.89 7.36 -3.49
C ALA A 404 -3.41 7.26 -4.93
N GLU A 405 -3.09 6.18 -5.64
CA GLU A 405 -3.62 5.93 -6.97
C GLU A 405 -5.02 5.28 -6.91
N LEU A 406 -5.26 4.32 -6.02
CA LEU A 406 -6.59 3.68 -5.89
C LEU A 406 -7.69 4.68 -5.57
N ILE A 407 -7.48 5.63 -4.65
CA ILE A 407 -8.52 6.59 -4.25
C ILE A 407 -8.98 7.50 -5.41
N LYS A 408 -8.16 7.68 -6.45
CA LYS A 408 -8.48 8.46 -7.65
C LYS A 408 -9.13 7.62 -8.75
N ASN A 409 -9.13 6.30 -8.59
CA ASN A 409 -9.49 5.38 -9.65
C ASN A 409 -11.01 5.16 -9.70
N LYS A 410 -11.64 5.61 -10.79
CA LYS A 410 -13.08 5.48 -11.03
C LYS A 410 -13.56 4.02 -10.96
N LYS A 411 -12.81 3.06 -11.53
CA LYS A 411 -13.19 1.64 -11.55
C LYS A 411 -13.15 1.04 -10.15
N PHE A 412 -12.16 1.44 -9.34
CA PHE A 412 -12.04 1.05 -7.94
C PHE A 412 -13.20 1.62 -7.09
N LEU A 413 -13.60 2.87 -7.31
CA LEU A 413 -14.77 3.46 -6.66
C LEU A 413 -16.06 2.65 -6.93
N TYR A 414 -16.32 2.26 -8.18
CA TYR A 414 -17.47 1.41 -8.49
C TYR A 414 -17.39 0.05 -7.81
N PHE A 415 -16.22 -0.58 -7.82
CA PHE A 415 -15.99 -1.83 -7.11
C PHE A 415 -16.33 -1.74 -5.62
N LEU A 416 -15.94 -0.66 -4.93
CA LEU A 416 -16.30 -0.46 -3.52
C LEU A 416 -17.83 -0.34 -3.33
N ILE A 417 -18.51 0.39 -4.21
CA ILE A 417 -19.97 0.59 -4.15
C ILE A 417 -20.72 -0.72 -4.40
N GLU A 418 -20.22 -1.56 -5.30
CA GLU A 418 -20.82 -2.85 -5.66
C GLU A 418 -20.55 -3.96 -4.62
N ASN A 419 -19.61 -3.74 -3.69
CA ASN A 419 -19.22 -4.73 -2.69
C ASN A 419 -19.37 -4.17 -1.25
N PRO A 420 -20.60 -3.96 -0.75
CA PRO A 420 -20.83 -3.35 0.56
C PRO A 420 -20.26 -4.17 1.74
N ASN A 421 -20.21 -5.50 1.62
CA ASN A 421 -19.68 -6.40 2.66
C ASN A 421 -18.16 -6.66 2.52
N LEU A 422 -17.45 -5.81 1.76
CA LEU A 422 -16.03 -6.03 1.47
C LEU A 422 -15.16 -5.93 2.73
N LYS A 423 -15.54 -5.07 3.68
CA LYS A 423 -14.82 -4.92 4.95
C LYS A 423 -14.78 -6.24 5.71
N GLU A 424 -15.95 -6.85 5.93
CA GLU A 424 -16.05 -8.13 6.64
C GLU A 424 -15.27 -9.23 5.91
N GLN A 425 -15.38 -9.29 4.58
CA GLN A 425 -14.64 -10.28 3.76
C GLN A 425 -13.12 -10.16 3.93
N ILE A 426 -12.57 -8.94 3.86
CA ILE A 426 -11.13 -8.70 4.01
C ILE A 426 -10.67 -8.99 5.46
N ILE A 427 -11.45 -8.57 6.46
CA ILE A 427 -11.12 -8.84 7.86
C ILE A 427 -11.15 -10.34 8.16
N ASP A 428 -12.10 -11.09 7.60
CA ASP A 428 -12.15 -12.55 7.76
C ASP A 428 -10.97 -13.26 7.08
N GLU A 429 -10.51 -12.75 5.94
CA GLU A 429 -9.25 -13.23 5.34
C GLU A 429 -8.03 -12.97 6.23
N PHE A 430 -7.98 -11.83 6.92
CA PHE A 430 -6.92 -11.53 7.88
C PHE A 430 -7.05 -12.35 9.18
N LYS A 431 -8.26 -12.70 9.61
CA LYS A 431 -8.46 -13.67 10.70
C LYS A 431 -7.87 -15.03 10.32
N LYS A 432 -8.10 -15.51 9.09
CA LYS A 432 -7.50 -16.76 8.57
C LYS A 432 -5.98 -16.67 8.55
N TYR A 433 -5.41 -15.54 8.13
CA TYR A 433 -3.97 -15.29 8.22
C TYR A 433 -3.48 -15.35 9.67
N ASN A 434 -4.15 -14.68 10.61
CA ASN A 434 -3.75 -14.66 12.02
C ASN A 434 -3.78 -16.05 12.67
N ALA A 435 -4.69 -16.93 12.24
CA ALA A 435 -4.75 -18.32 12.69
C ALA A 435 -3.49 -19.14 12.34
N ASP A 436 -2.64 -18.65 11.43
CA ASP A 436 -1.36 -19.28 11.13
C ASP A 436 -0.31 -19.10 12.26
N TYR A 437 -0.58 -18.24 13.24
CA TYR A 437 0.36 -17.78 14.26
C TYR A 437 -0.22 -17.80 15.68
N ASN A 438 0.64 -18.12 16.65
CA ASN A 438 0.32 -18.01 18.08
C ASN A 438 -0.07 -16.58 18.48
N GLU A 439 -0.88 -16.42 19.52
CA GLU A 439 -1.44 -15.14 19.96
C GLU A 439 -0.39 -14.05 20.26
N ASP A 440 0.78 -14.43 20.77
CA ASP A 440 1.90 -13.56 21.10
C ASP A 440 2.81 -13.23 19.89
N SER A 441 2.53 -13.80 18.72
CA SER A 441 3.37 -13.64 17.54
C SER A 441 3.32 -12.21 17.00
N PRO A 442 4.48 -11.55 16.78
CA PRO A 442 4.54 -10.20 16.21
C PRO A 442 4.05 -10.15 14.75
N LEU A 443 3.87 -11.31 14.11
CA LEU A 443 3.36 -11.44 12.75
C LEU A 443 1.83 -11.38 12.67
N ARG A 444 1.11 -11.38 13.80
CA ARG A 444 -0.36 -11.21 13.79
C ARG A 444 -0.70 -9.76 13.45
N LEU A 445 -1.75 -9.62 12.67
CA LEU A 445 -2.32 -8.34 12.26
C LEU A 445 -3.27 -7.82 13.32
N ASP A 446 -3.20 -6.52 13.59
CA ASP A 446 -4.22 -5.79 14.32
C ASP A 446 -5.44 -5.59 13.40
N LEU A 447 -6.51 -6.32 13.69
CA LEU A 447 -7.70 -6.32 12.84
C LEU A 447 -8.58 -5.08 13.03
N GLU A 448 -8.51 -4.44 14.21
CA GLU A 448 -9.25 -3.22 14.49
C GLU A 448 -8.60 -2.06 13.74
N ASP A 449 -7.27 -1.92 13.84
CA ASP A 449 -6.50 -0.93 13.09
C ASP A 449 -6.68 -1.10 11.57
N LEU A 450 -6.63 -2.33 11.04
CA LEU A 450 -6.91 -2.58 9.62
C LEU A 450 -8.35 -2.25 9.22
N GLY A 451 -9.31 -2.49 10.11
CA GLY A 451 -10.71 -2.09 9.93
C GLY A 451 -10.86 -0.57 9.84
N ASN A 452 -10.20 0.17 10.74
CA ASN A 452 -10.20 1.63 10.75
C ASN A 452 -9.52 2.21 9.51
N LYS A 453 -8.40 1.61 9.07
CA LYS A 453 -7.72 1.99 7.82
C LYS A 453 -8.58 1.74 6.59
N PHE A 454 -9.37 0.66 6.57
CA PHE A 454 -10.34 0.39 5.51
C PHE A 454 -11.40 1.51 5.46
N ASP A 455 -12.01 1.85 6.59
CA ASP A 455 -13.05 2.88 6.65
C ASP A 455 -12.52 4.24 6.16
N LEU A 456 -11.30 4.60 6.59
CA LEU A 456 -10.64 5.82 6.14
C LEU A 456 -10.41 5.82 4.62
N LEU A 457 -9.92 4.71 4.06
CA LEU A 457 -9.70 4.58 2.62
C LEU A 457 -11.00 4.67 1.83
N VAL A 458 -12.08 4.04 2.28
CA VAL A 458 -13.40 4.14 1.65
C VAL A 458 -13.93 5.57 1.71
N LYS A 459 -13.80 6.25 2.85
CA LYS A 459 -14.20 7.66 3.02
C LYS A 459 -13.43 8.59 2.09
N GLU A 460 -12.12 8.39 1.96
CA GLU A 460 -11.26 9.12 1.02
C GLU A 460 -11.68 8.86 -0.44
N THR A 461 -11.95 7.59 -0.81
CA THR A 461 -12.35 7.19 -2.17
C THR A 461 -13.75 7.68 -2.55
N LEU A 462 -14.67 7.78 -1.59
CA LEU A 462 -16.01 8.34 -1.79
C LEU A 462 -16.01 9.87 -1.85
N HIS A 463 -14.89 10.55 -1.59
CA HIS A 463 -14.82 12.02 -1.53
C HIS A 463 -15.88 12.64 -0.60
N VAL A 464 -16.13 12.01 0.56
CA VAL A 464 -17.10 12.52 1.56
C VAL A 464 -16.79 13.96 1.96
N GLU A 465 -15.52 14.35 1.93
CA GLU A 465 -15.08 15.70 2.24
C GLU A 465 -15.54 16.74 1.21
N LEU A 466 -15.62 16.39 -0.09
CA LEU A 466 -16.22 17.27 -1.10
C LEU A 466 -17.71 17.49 -0.83
N PHE A 467 -18.41 16.43 -0.43
CA PHE A 467 -19.82 16.53 -0.05
C PHE A 467 -19.98 17.45 1.17
N LYS A 468 -19.19 17.27 2.23
CA LYS A 468 -19.22 18.17 3.39
C LYS A 468 -18.94 19.63 3.03
N ASN A 469 -17.90 19.89 2.23
CA ASN A 469 -17.44 21.25 1.92
C ASN A 469 -18.32 22.00 0.91
N HIS A 470 -18.86 21.30 -0.10
CA HIS A 470 -19.60 21.91 -1.19
C HIS A 470 -21.11 21.74 -1.08
N TYR A 471 -21.58 20.57 -0.60
CA TYR A 471 -23.00 20.34 -0.39
C TYR A 471 -23.47 20.90 0.95
N LYS A 472 -22.62 20.87 1.99
CA LYS A 472 -22.93 21.36 3.34
C LYS A 472 -24.27 20.80 3.85
N PRO A 473 -24.37 19.48 4.06
CA PRO A 473 -25.63 18.79 4.33
C PRO A 473 -26.39 19.34 5.55
N ASP A 474 -25.69 19.90 6.55
CA ASP A 474 -26.32 20.54 7.71
C ASP A 474 -27.24 21.72 7.32
N GLN A 475 -27.06 22.34 6.15
CA GLN A 475 -27.96 23.39 5.63
C GLN A 475 -29.30 22.86 5.10
N ASP A 476 -29.47 21.55 4.92
CA ASP A 476 -30.76 20.96 4.55
C ASP A 476 -31.73 20.94 5.76
N VAL A 477 -31.17 20.93 6.98
CA VAL A 477 -31.93 21.02 8.21
C VAL A 477 -32.24 22.49 8.51
N LYS A 478 -33.43 22.95 8.08
CA LYS A 478 -33.94 24.32 8.30
C LYS A 478 -34.42 24.56 9.75
N ALA A 479 -33.62 24.19 10.73
CA ALA A 479 -33.89 24.45 12.14
C ALA A 479 -32.87 25.44 12.69
N TYR A 480 -33.36 26.35 13.53
CA TYR A 480 -32.58 27.30 14.31
C TYR A 480 -31.72 28.29 13.51
N THR A 481 -32.08 28.59 12.27
CA THR A 481 -31.28 29.51 11.43
C THR A 481 -31.36 30.96 11.91
N TYR A 482 -30.21 31.57 12.25
CA TYR A 482 -30.07 32.97 12.66
C TYR A 482 -29.23 33.74 11.62
N LYS A 483 -29.74 34.90 11.14
CA LYS A 483 -29.12 35.83 10.17
C LYS A 483 -28.69 35.31 8.79
N THR A 484 -28.57 34.00 8.59
CA THR A 484 -27.99 33.40 7.39
C THR A 484 -29.10 32.84 6.50
N GLU A 485 -29.27 33.33 5.27
CA GLU A 485 -30.14 32.64 4.31
C GLU A 485 -29.48 31.32 3.89
N ALA A 486 -30.19 30.20 4.06
CA ALA A 486 -29.73 28.93 3.55
C ALA A 486 -29.65 29.03 2.02
N THR A 487 -28.48 28.75 1.45
CA THR A 487 -28.32 28.67 0.00
C THR A 487 -29.28 27.60 -0.56
N ASP A 488 -29.66 27.67 -1.82
CA ASP A 488 -30.52 26.65 -2.41
C ASP A 488 -29.82 25.28 -2.47
N SER A 489 -30.48 24.21 -2.03
CA SER A 489 -29.89 22.86 -1.99
C SER A 489 -29.57 22.31 -3.38
N SER A 490 -30.34 22.69 -4.41
CA SER A 490 -30.08 22.33 -5.80
C SER A 490 -28.79 22.98 -6.30
N LEU A 491 -28.56 24.26 -5.97
CA LEU A 491 -27.31 24.96 -6.31
C LEU A 491 -26.10 24.29 -5.64
N ARG A 492 -26.21 23.94 -4.34
CA ARG A 492 -25.14 23.23 -3.62
C ARG A 492 -24.87 21.85 -4.20
N LYS A 493 -25.93 21.10 -4.55
CA LYS A 493 -25.82 19.80 -5.22
C LYS A 493 -25.10 19.93 -6.56
N GLN A 494 -25.50 20.88 -7.40
CA GLN A 494 -24.86 21.08 -8.70
C GLN A 494 -23.38 21.47 -8.57
N LYS A 495 -23.04 22.32 -7.59
CA LYS A 495 -21.64 22.65 -7.28
C LYS A 495 -20.84 21.41 -6.88
N THR A 496 -21.39 20.58 -6.01
CA THR A 496 -20.76 19.33 -5.56
C THR A 496 -20.54 18.36 -6.72
N LYS A 497 -21.56 18.17 -7.57
CA LYS A 497 -21.45 17.36 -8.79
C LYS A 497 -20.35 17.87 -9.72
N ASN A 498 -20.24 19.19 -9.92
CA ASN A 498 -19.19 19.76 -10.77
C ASN A 498 -17.79 19.45 -10.23
N HIS A 499 -17.58 19.48 -8.91
CA HIS A 499 -16.31 19.06 -8.31
C HIS A 499 -16.04 17.56 -8.47
N LEU A 500 -17.05 16.71 -8.24
CA LEU A 500 -16.92 15.26 -8.48
C LEU A 500 -16.55 14.95 -9.95
N LYS A 501 -17.15 15.64 -10.92
CA LYS A 501 -16.84 15.47 -12.35
C LYS A 501 -15.38 15.81 -12.66
N LEU A 502 -14.85 16.87 -12.05
CA LEU A 502 -13.48 17.31 -12.26
C LEU A 502 -12.46 16.35 -11.63
N GLU A 503 -12.68 15.93 -10.37
CA GLU A 503 -11.73 15.09 -9.64
C GLU A 503 -11.71 13.64 -10.09
N LEU A 504 -12.87 13.10 -10.48
CA LEU A 504 -13.03 11.68 -10.83
C LEU A 504 -13.26 11.44 -12.32
N HIS A 505 -13.21 12.49 -13.14
CA HIS A 505 -13.44 12.43 -14.59
C HIS A 505 -14.78 11.76 -14.95
N LEU A 506 -15.85 12.13 -14.23
CA LEU A 506 -17.19 11.56 -14.37
C LEU A 506 -18.05 12.34 -15.38
N ASN A 507 -19.00 11.64 -16.01
CA ASN A 507 -20.11 12.29 -16.70
C ASN A 507 -21.20 12.74 -15.69
N ASP A 508 -22.24 13.43 -16.17
CA ASP A 508 -23.25 14.02 -15.27
C ASP A 508 -24.09 12.97 -14.53
N SER A 509 -24.49 11.89 -15.22
CA SER A 509 -25.26 10.79 -14.65
C SER A 509 -24.46 10.02 -13.60
N GLU A 510 -23.17 9.83 -13.85
CA GLU A 510 -22.25 9.20 -12.90
C GLU A 510 -22.04 10.07 -11.66
N ALA A 511 -21.82 11.37 -11.84
CA ALA A 511 -21.67 12.30 -10.72
C ALA A 511 -22.95 12.38 -9.87
N GLU A 512 -24.12 12.32 -10.50
CA GLU A 512 -25.41 12.23 -9.81
C GLU A 512 -25.52 10.94 -8.97
N PHE A 513 -25.18 9.79 -9.56
CA PHE A 513 -25.17 8.51 -8.85
C PHE A 513 -24.23 8.53 -7.64
N ILE A 514 -22.99 8.98 -7.83
CA ILE A 514 -21.98 9.08 -6.77
C ILE A 514 -22.43 10.05 -5.67
N PHE A 515 -22.97 11.22 -6.03
CA PHE A 515 -23.52 12.16 -5.06
C PHE A 515 -24.58 11.51 -4.16
N ASN A 516 -25.54 10.79 -4.76
CA ASN A 516 -26.61 10.14 -4.01
C ASN A 516 -26.08 9.01 -3.10
N LYS A 517 -25.03 8.29 -3.56
CA LYS A 517 -24.34 7.30 -2.72
C LYS A 517 -23.64 7.94 -1.53
N ILE A 518 -22.87 9.00 -1.75
CA ILE A 518 -22.20 9.74 -0.66
C ILE A 518 -23.23 10.27 0.34
N LYS A 519 -24.33 10.85 -0.16
CA LYS A 519 -25.42 11.35 0.69
C LYS A 519 -25.99 10.23 1.57
N THR A 520 -26.31 9.08 0.98
CA THR A 520 -26.83 7.92 1.73
C THR A 520 -25.83 7.44 2.78
N THR A 521 -24.55 7.34 2.44
CA THR A 521 -23.48 6.96 3.38
C THR A 521 -23.37 7.98 4.51
N TRP A 522 -23.41 9.28 4.20
CA TRP A 522 -23.35 10.34 5.20
C TRP A 522 -24.55 10.29 6.16
N GLU A 523 -25.76 10.08 5.63
CA GLU A 523 -27.00 9.97 6.43
C GLU A 523 -27.04 8.70 7.31
N SER A 524 -26.35 7.63 6.92
CA SER A 524 -26.31 6.38 7.69
C SER A 524 -25.40 6.43 8.92
N ASP A 525 -24.52 7.43 9.01
CA ASP A 525 -23.64 7.64 10.15
C ASP A 525 -24.44 8.19 11.35
N PRO A 526 -24.45 7.53 12.52
CA PRO A 526 -25.18 7.99 13.70
C PRO A 526 -24.82 9.41 14.14
N GLU A 527 -23.59 9.87 13.91
CA GLU A 527 -23.20 11.25 14.20
C GLU A 527 -23.94 12.28 13.34
N ASN A 528 -24.48 11.86 12.19
CA ASN A 528 -25.25 12.69 11.27
C ASN A 528 -26.75 12.47 11.38
N SER A 529 -27.22 11.86 12.48
CA SER A 529 -28.64 11.79 12.79
C SER A 529 -29.27 13.19 12.78
N GLN A 530 -30.57 13.26 12.47
CA GLN A 530 -31.29 14.53 12.44
C GLN A 530 -31.19 15.27 13.78
N GLU A 531 -31.22 14.56 14.90
CA GLU A 531 -31.06 15.14 16.24
C GLU A 531 -29.68 15.77 16.42
N ASN A 532 -28.61 15.06 16.06
CA ASN A 532 -27.24 15.56 16.17
C ASN A 532 -26.98 16.74 15.21
N SER A 533 -27.52 16.71 14.00
CA SER A 533 -27.43 17.85 13.07
C SER A 533 -28.22 19.07 13.57
N ILE A 534 -29.36 18.87 14.23
CA ILE A 534 -30.12 19.98 14.85
C ILE A 534 -29.36 20.58 16.02
N GLU A 535 -28.75 19.74 16.85
CA GLU A 535 -27.91 20.19 17.97
C GLU A 535 -26.73 21.02 17.46
N ARG A 536 -25.99 20.52 16.46
CA ARG A 536 -24.92 21.28 15.80
C ARG A 536 -25.41 22.60 15.21
N ASN A 537 -26.58 22.60 14.58
CA ASN A 537 -27.18 23.80 14.00
C ASN A 537 -27.63 24.83 15.04
N ALA A 538 -27.90 24.44 16.30
CA ALA A 538 -28.25 25.36 17.38
C ALA A 538 -27.01 26.07 17.99
N VAL A 539 -25.84 25.42 17.99
CA VAL A 539 -24.60 25.98 18.58
C VAL A 539 -24.16 27.28 17.92
N LYS A 540 -24.16 27.33 16.57
CA LYS A 540 -23.71 28.53 15.84
C LYS A 540 -24.60 29.77 16.13
N PRO A 541 -25.94 29.69 16.01
CA PRO A 541 -26.85 30.74 16.45
C PRO A 541 -26.64 31.19 17.89
N LEU A 542 -26.43 30.28 18.84
CA LEU A 542 -26.17 30.66 20.24
C LEU A 542 -24.94 31.57 20.36
N ASN A 543 -23.84 31.21 19.70
CA ASN A 543 -22.61 32.01 19.71
C ASN A 543 -22.82 33.37 19.01
N GLU A 544 -23.57 33.40 17.91
CA GLU A 544 -23.90 34.65 17.20
C GLU A 544 -24.81 35.57 18.03
N ILE A 545 -25.79 35.00 18.74
CA ILE A 545 -26.65 35.72 19.69
C ILE A 545 -25.80 36.29 20.83
N PHE A 546 -24.87 35.51 21.38
CA PHE A 546 -23.99 35.98 22.43
C PHE A 546 -23.09 37.15 21.98
N ALA A 547 -22.53 37.06 20.77
CA ALA A 547 -21.79 38.18 20.19
C ALA A 547 -22.67 39.43 20.01
N ASP A 548 -23.93 39.28 19.60
CA ASP A 548 -24.87 40.39 19.52
C ASP A 548 -25.23 40.98 20.90
N ILE A 549 -25.31 40.15 21.95
CA ILE A 549 -25.52 40.63 23.32
C ILE A 549 -24.39 41.56 23.75
N ILE A 550 -23.14 41.19 23.46
CA ILE A 550 -21.97 42.02 23.79
C ILE A 550 -22.05 43.38 23.08
N ASN A 551 -22.50 43.41 21.83
CA ASN A 551 -22.70 44.66 21.06
C ASN A 551 -23.82 45.57 21.61
N LEU A 552 -24.62 45.09 22.56
CA LEU A 552 -25.66 45.86 23.25
C LEU A 552 -25.18 46.45 24.59
N ASP A 553 -23.88 46.38 24.90
CA ASP A 553 -23.33 47.04 26.08
C ASP A 553 -23.61 48.55 26.07
N GLY A 554 -24.08 49.07 27.21
CA GLY A 554 -24.43 50.48 27.39
C GLY A 554 -25.74 50.91 26.69
N GLN A 555 -26.38 50.03 25.89
CA GLN A 555 -27.66 50.29 25.23
C GLN A 555 -28.83 50.16 26.22
N VAL A 556 -28.83 50.98 27.27
CA VAL A 556 -29.79 50.94 28.37
C VAL A 556 -30.73 52.15 28.35
N GLY A 557 -31.99 51.93 28.74
CA GLY A 557 -33.02 52.96 28.77
C GLY A 557 -32.97 53.81 30.05
N CYS A 558 -33.93 54.74 30.19
CA CYS A 558 -34.01 55.68 31.32
C CYS A 558 -34.18 55.03 32.71
N LEU A 559 -34.58 53.76 32.78
CA LEU A 559 -34.69 52.98 34.03
C LEU A 559 -33.41 52.18 34.36
N GLY A 560 -32.33 52.36 33.59
CA GLY A 560 -31.07 51.65 33.76
C GLY A 560 -31.08 50.21 33.23
N GLY A 561 -29.91 49.57 33.28
CA GLY A 561 -29.71 48.15 32.95
C GLY A 561 -28.91 47.43 34.03
N GLU A 562 -28.80 46.11 33.89
CA GLU A 562 -28.10 45.23 34.82
C GLU A 562 -26.64 45.02 34.43
N LYS A 563 -25.78 44.91 35.43
CA LYS A 563 -24.37 44.59 35.24
C LYS A 563 -24.21 43.08 35.11
N ARG A 564 -23.38 42.66 34.16
CA ARG A 564 -22.92 41.27 33.98
C ARG A 564 -21.42 41.29 33.72
N LYS A 565 -20.75 40.22 34.13
CA LYS A 565 -19.30 40.07 34.01
C LYS A 565 -18.98 39.11 32.88
N LEU A 566 -18.08 39.50 31.99
CA LEU A 566 -17.52 38.67 30.93
C LEU A 566 -16.38 37.80 31.47
N ASP A 567 -15.98 36.79 30.71
CA ASP A 567 -14.96 35.82 31.15
C ASP A 567 -13.57 36.42 31.28
N ASN A 568 -13.30 37.50 30.53
CA ASN A 568 -12.07 38.29 30.63
C ASN A 568 -12.05 39.24 31.85
N GLY A 569 -13.14 39.29 32.62
CA GLY A 569 -13.26 40.11 33.81
C GLY A 569 -13.97 41.45 33.62
N ASP A 570 -14.26 41.85 32.38
CA ASP A 570 -14.91 43.12 32.07
C ASP A 570 -16.38 43.15 32.52
N GLU A 571 -16.86 44.30 32.99
CA GLU A 571 -18.27 44.52 33.31
C GLU A 571 -18.98 45.16 32.12
N ILE A 572 -20.03 44.50 31.63
CA ILE A 572 -20.97 45.05 30.65
C ILE A 572 -22.30 45.40 31.33
N ARG A 573 -22.99 46.41 30.80
CA ARG A 573 -24.30 46.86 31.29
C ARG A 573 -25.36 46.64 30.22
N LEU A 574 -26.23 45.68 30.47
CA LEU A 574 -27.23 45.20 29.51
C LEU A 574 -28.66 45.59 29.95
N PRO A 575 -29.60 45.79 29.00
CA PRO A 575 -31.03 45.81 29.32
C PRO A 575 -31.45 44.53 30.05
N ARG A 576 -32.37 44.63 31.01
CA ARG A 576 -32.84 43.50 31.83
C ARG A 576 -33.23 42.25 31.02
N GLY A 577 -33.96 42.42 29.92
CA GLY A 577 -34.31 41.30 29.03
C GLY A 577 -33.11 40.66 28.30
N VAL A 578 -32.13 41.46 27.89
CA VAL A 578 -30.89 40.99 27.26
C VAL A 578 -30.00 40.31 28.31
N ALA A 579 -29.98 40.83 29.55
CA ALA A 579 -29.28 40.21 30.68
C ALA A 579 -29.86 38.83 31.02
N ALA A 580 -31.18 38.64 30.94
CA ALA A 580 -31.79 37.32 31.12
C ALA A 580 -31.38 36.33 30.02
N ILE A 581 -31.28 36.77 28.77
CA ILE A 581 -30.76 35.95 27.66
C ILE A 581 -29.27 35.64 27.87
N PHE A 582 -28.47 36.60 28.33
CA PHE A 582 -27.06 36.40 28.70
C PHE A 582 -26.92 35.32 29.78
N ASP A 583 -27.77 35.35 30.80
CA ASP A 583 -27.74 34.36 31.88
C ASP A 583 -28.08 32.94 31.38
N LEU A 584 -29.02 32.80 30.44
CA LEU A 584 -29.31 31.51 29.80
C LEU A 584 -28.10 30.96 29.05
N TYR A 585 -27.39 31.80 28.29
CA TYR A 585 -26.14 31.41 27.63
C TYR A 585 -25.06 31.00 28.63
N LYS A 586 -24.89 31.75 29.73
CA LYS A 586 -23.91 31.41 30.78
C LYS A 586 -24.23 30.12 31.52
N LYS A 587 -25.51 29.78 31.68
CA LYS A 587 -25.92 28.47 32.22
C LYS A 587 -25.54 27.32 31.29
N TYR A 588 -25.71 27.49 29.98
CA TYR A 588 -25.23 26.52 28.99
C TYR A 588 -23.70 26.34 29.03
N GLU A 589 -22.95 27.44 29.07
CA GLU A 589 -21.47 27.39 29.13
C GLU A 589 -20.95 26.68 30.39
N LYS A 590 -21.67 26.80 31.52
CA LYS A 590 -21.36 26.10 32.78
C LYS A 590 -21.85 24.65 32.83
N GLY A 591 -22.53 24.17 31.78
CA GLY A 591 -23.13 22.84 31.74
C GLY A 591 -24.39 22.67 32.61
N GLU A 592 -25.01 23.77 33.06
CA GLU A 592 -26.27 23.74 33.82
C GLU A 592 -27.48 23.46 32.91
N ILE A 593 -27.43 23.91 31.64
CA ILE A 593 -28.33 23.48 30.56
C ILE A 593 -27.53 22.57 29.65
N LYS A 594 -28.04 21.36 29.39
CA LYS A 594 -27.24 20.28 28.79
C LYS A 594 -27.03 20.44 27.28
N THR A 595 -27.99 21.06 26.59
CA THR A 595 -27.99 21.12 25.13
C THR A 595 -28.11 22.55 24.59
N ALA A 596 -27.55 22.75 23.40
CA ALA A 596 -27.66 23.98 22.65
C ALA A 596 -29.11 24.24 22.22
N VAL A 597 -29.85 23.19 21.86
CA VAL A 597 -31.27 23.30 21.49
C VAL A 597 -32.11 23.82 22.65
N GLU A 598 -32.03 23.20 23.83
CA GLU A 598 -32.79 23.65 25.01
C GLU A 598 -32.49 25.11 25.37
N THR A 599 -31.20 25.48 25.29
CA THR A 599 -30.75 26.84 25.56
C THR A 599 -31.34 27.83 24.56
N LEU A 600 -31.30 27.49 23.26
CA LEU A 600 -31.78 28.36 22.21
C LEU A 600 -33.31 28.52 22.23
N GLU A 601 -34.05 27.45 22.54
CA GLU A 601 -35.50 27.52 22.74
C GLU A 601 -35.87 28.40 23.94
N ALA A 602 -35.13 28.29 25.05
CA ALA A 602 -35.31 29.17 26.21
C ALA A 602 -35.02 30.64 25.85
N ILE A 603 -33.97 30.89 25.05
CA ILE A 603 -33.62 32.23 24.56
C ILE A 603 -34.71 32.79 23.64
N ILE A 604 -35.25 31.98 22.73
CA ILE A 604 -36.35 32.38 21.83
C ILE A 604 -37.60 32.71 22.63
N ALA A 605 -37.98 31.87 23.61
CA ALA A 605 -39.11 32.13 24.49
C ALA A 605 -38.90 33.43 25.29
N GLN A 606 -37.71 33.64 25.84
CA GLN A 606 -37.36 34.86 26.57
C GLN A 606 -37.41 36.10 25.66
N ALA A 607 -36.92 36.00 24.42
CA ALA A 607 -36.99 37.05 23.43
C ALA A 607 -38.43 37.33 22.99
N ALA A 608 -39.28 36.31 22.84
CA ALA A 608 -40.70 36.45 22.48
C ALA A 608 -41.49 37.16 23.59
N ILE A 609 -41.28 36.79 24.86
CA ILE A 609 -41.85 37.49 26.02
C ILE A 609 -41.38 38.95 26.05
N ALA A 610 -40.09 39.19 25.82
CA ALA A 610 -39.54 40.54 25.73
C ALA A 610 -40.11 41.34 24.56
N ASN A 611 -40.50 40.67 23.46
CA ASN A 611 -41.04 41.28 22.26
C ASN A 611 -42.54 41.64 22.39
N SER A 612 -43.32 40.81 23.09
CA SER A 612 -44.77 40.98 23.28
C SER A 612 -45.13 41.98 24.39
N TYR A 613 -44.22 42.22 25.35
CA TYR A 613 -44.46 43.14 26.46
C TYR A 613 -44.27 44.61 26.05
N GLN A 614 -45.35 45.39 25.95
CA GLN A 614 -45.33 46.83 25.63
C GLN A 614 -45.09 47.75 26.86
N GLY A 615 -44.98 47.19 28.06
CA GLY A 615 -44.89 47.94 29.32
C GLY A 615 -43.51 48.54 29.63
N HIS A 616 -43.50 49.61 30.43
CA HIS A 616 -42.35 50.50 30.63
C HIS A 616 -41.21 50.01 31.56
N SER A 617 -41.23 48.79 32.12
CA SER A 617 -40.37 48.45 33.26
C SER A 617 -39.27 47.40 33.02
N LEU A 618 -39.57 46.25 32.39
CA LEU A 618 -38.66 45.08 32.38
C LEU A 618 -37.91 44.85 31.05
N PHE A 619 -38.42 45.37 29.92
CA PHE A 619 -37.88 45.06 28.59
C PHE A 619 -37.72 46.37 27.80
N ASN A 620 -36.51 46.95 27.79
CA ASN A 620 -36.26 48.23 27.12
C ASN A 620 -36.30 48.06 25.59
N ARG A 621 -37.45 48.33 24.98
CA ARG A 621 -37.64 48.37 23.53
C ARG A 621 -37.37 49.74 22.88
N ARG A 622 -36.95 50.74 23.67
CA ARG A 622 -36.84 52.14 23.21
C ARG A 622 -35.67 52.40 22.26
N GLN A 623 -34.66 51.52 22.25
CA GLN A 623 -33.53 51.63 21.34
C GLN A 623 -33.73 50.69 20.16
N PRO A 624 -33.62 51.19 18.91
CA PRO A 624 -33.74 50.37 17.70
C PRO A 624 -32.88 49.11 17.76
N ALA A 625 -31.65 49.22 18.27
CA ALA A 625 -30.71 48.10 18.40
C ALA A 625 -31.26 46.92 19.24
N THR A 626 -31.94 47.19 20.35
CA THR A 626 -32.51 46.13 21.21
C THR A 626 -33.77 45.53 20.62
N SER A 627 -34.60 46.34 19.96
CA SER A 627 -35.80 45.88 19.24
C SER A 627 -35.41 44.95 18.08
N ASP A 628 -34.41 45.37 17.29
CA ASP A 628 -33.87 44.57 16.18
C ASP A 628 -33.26 43.26 16.66
N PHE A 629 -32.57 43.27 17.81
CA PHE A 629 -32.03 42.07 18.42
C PHE A 629 -33.12 41.04 18.75
N TYR A 630 -34.18 41.43 19.47
CA TYR A 630 -35.28 40.50 19.79
C TYR A 630 -36.01 40.03 18.53
N ASN A 631 -36.28 40.92 17.58
CA ASN A 631 -36.95 40.55 16.33
C ASN A 631 -36.13 39.54 15.52
N LYS A 632 -34.79 39.66 15.52
CA LYS A 632 -33.91 38.67 14.88
C LYS A 632 -33.99 37.31 15.57
N ILE A 633 -34.01 37.26 16.91
CA ILE A 633 -34.11 36.00 17.66
C ILE A 633 -35.48 35.35 17.46
N VAL A 634 -36.56 36.12 17.54
CA VAL A 634 -37.93 35.60 17.34
C VAL A 634 -38.16 35.13 15.90
N SER A 635 -37.40 35.65 14.93
CA SER A 635 -37.46 35.20 13.54
C SER A 635 -36.77 33.84 13.27
N ILE A 636 -36.07 33.28 14.27
CA ILE A 636 -35.44 31.97 14.16
C ILE A 636 -36.53 30.90 14.02
N GLN A 637 -36.51 30.14 12.92
CA GLN A 637 -37.39 28.97 12.78
C GLN A 637 -36.99 27.88 13.77
N HIS A 638 -37.85 27.55 14.73
CA HIS A 638 -37.60 26.56 15.79
C HIS A 638 -38.59 25.39 15.73
N ARG A 639 -38.34 24.31 16.49
CA ARG A 639 -39.03 23.03 16.34
C ARG A 639 -40.42 22.98 16.99
N ILE A 640 -40.72 23.78 18.04
CA ILE A 640 -42.00 23.72 18.77
C ILE A 640 -42.36 25.10 19.36
N LEU A 641 -43.64 25.51 19.32
CA LEU A 641 -44.22 26.41 20.32
C LEU A 641 -45.49 25.80 20.90
N SER A 642 -45.66 25.92 22.22
CA SER A 642 -46.98 25.87 22.83
C SER A 642 -47.85 27.01 22.31
N GLU A 643 -49.18 26.86 22.38
CA GLU A 643 -50.15 27.86 21.87
C GLU A 643 -49.86 29.29 22.37
N ASP A 644 -49.35 29.45 23.59
CA ASP A 644 -49.05 30.75 24.20
C ASP A 644 -47.92 31.53 23.50
N VAL A 645 -46.93 30.85 22.93
CA VAL A 645 -45.81 31.52 22.24
C VAL A 645 -46.13 31.73 20.76
N ASN A 646 -46.89 30.82 20.14
CA ASN A 646 -47.41 31.03 18.77
C ASN A 646 -48.26 32.30 18.66
N ASN A 647 -49.01 32.63 19.72
CA ASN A 647 -49.80 33.87 19.80
C ASN A 647 -48.93 35.14 19.97
N ALA A 648 -47.68 35.03 20.42
CA ALA A 648 -46.74 36.15 20.60
C ALA A 648 -45.87 36.44 19.36
N VAL A 649 -45.72 35.46 18.45
CA VAL A 649 -44.97 35.61 17.19
C VAL A 649 -45.88 36.27 16.13
N ILE A 650 -45.90 37.60 16.14
CA ILE A 650 -46.66 38.39 15.16
C ILE A 650 -46.08 38.17 13.75
N LEU A 651 -46.90 37.70 12.81
CA LEU A 651 -46.58 37.64 11.38
C LEU A 651 -46.21 39.02 10.82
N LYS A 652 -45.19 39.06 9.96
CA LYS A 652 -44.63 40.27 9.31
C LYS A 652 -45.68 41.25 8.73
N THR A 653 -46.87 40.76 8.40
CA THR A 653 -48.01 41.53 7.87
C THR A 653 -48.74 42.41 8.89
N GLN A 654 -48.43 42.32 10.18
CA GLN A 654 -49.07 43.15 11.23
C GLN A 654 -48.15 44.22 11.83
N LEU A 655 -46.90 44.35 11.35
CA LEU A 655 -45.93 45.34 11.85
C LEU A 655 -46.14 46.78 11.32
N TYR A 656 -47.08 47.01 10.41
CA TYR A 656 -47.38 48.33 9.83
C TYR A 656 -48.88 48.61 9.72
N LYS A 657 -49.58 48.66 10.86
CA LYS A 657 -50.86 49.36 10.99
C LYS A 657 -50.83 50.30 12.18
#